data_AF-A0AAE0WU80-F1
#
_entry.id   AF-A0AAE0WU80-F1
#
_cell.length_a   1.000
_cell.length_b   1.000
_cell.length_c   1.000
_cell.angle_alpha   90.00
_cell.angle_beta   90.00
_cell.angle_gamma   90.00
#
_symmetry.space_group_name_H-M   'P 1'
#
loop_
_entity.id
_entity.type
_entity.pdbx_description
1 polymer ?
#
loop_
_entity_poly.entity_id
_entity_poly.type
_entity_poly.pdbx_seq_one_letter_code
_entity_poly.pdbx_strand_id
1 'polypeptide(L)'
;MKTTWKEIAPVPTSQEFLDIVLSRTQRRLPTQIRAGFKITRIRAFYMRKVKYTAETFSEKLSAILDGFPRLADIHPFHKDLLNTLYDADHFRIALGQLNTAKGLIETVSRDYIRLLKYGQSLFQCKQLKRAALGRMATICKRLRDPLVYLEQVRQHLGRLPSIDPNTRTLLICGYPNVGKSSFLKNISRADVDVQPYAFTTKSLFVGHFDYKMLRFQAIDTPGILDHPLEEMNTIEMQSITAIAHLRSAIMYFMDLSEQCGYSVQAQMALFKSIKPLFANKLVFLVVNKIDVMRPEDLDAETQAQLQELLKSGNVELLQVSCTTTKGLMNVRNAVCDRLLAERNAQKLKAGTSATGEPTGRLADVLARIHVAQPLGGVVREAYIPDAALNKMKYDRADPGRPKLMRDIEEENGGPGVFNINLKDNYLLDNDEWKDDKIPETFNGRNVYDFFDPEIEAKLKALEEEEERLDGEGYYADEVEELEDAEEEDVRYKAELIREKRQLIRNENKMRKSLKNRAVIPRTKKAIQLNKLEAGLQKAGYDTSAISARARSLSRPSRGRSRAGTEDAGQEGAGGDAMDVDATPQERLRRSLSVARNRSASTIRGQSTNRREDGVTDEVARSKADRLAKLGQKKMNRMARQGEGDRHQTASIPKWLVAGKRGAGSTRSR
;
A
#
# COMPACT_ATOMS: atom_id res chain seq x y z
N MET A 1 4.08 -31.58 -9.76
CA MET A 1 5.53 -31.71 -9.47
C MET A 1 6.27 -30.71 -10.34
N LYS A 2 7.42 -30.16 -9.91
CA LYS A 2 8.26 -29.34 -10.82
C LYS A 2 8.87 -30.26 -11.88
N THR A 3 8.68 -29.93 -13.16
CA THR A 3 9.30 -30.63 -14.31
C THR A 3 10.58 -29.94 -14.80
N THR A 4 10.90 -28.77 -14.25
CA THR A 4 12.07 -27.95 -14.59
C THR A 4 12.76 -27.44 -13.33
N TRP A 5 14.09 -27.27 -13.41
CA TRP A 5 14.93 -26.81 -12.31
C TRP A 5 15.81 -25.61 -12.72
N LYS A 6 15.28 -24.74 -13.57
CA LYS A 6 15.99 -23.53 -14.05
C LYS A 6 16.06 -22.41 -13.01
N GLU A 7 15.18 -22.44 -12.00
CA GLU A 7 15.02 -21.40 -10.96
C GLU A 7 16.09 -21.45 -9.85
N ILE A 8 17.05 -22.39 -9.91
CA ILE A 8 18.08 -22.50 -8.87
C ILE A 8 19.08 -21.34 -9.02
N ALA A 9 19.19 -20.55 -7.94
CA ALA A 9 20.15 -19.46 -7.85
C ALA A 9 21.59 -19.96 -8.02
N PRO A 10 22.49 -19.18 -8.68
CA PRO A 10 23.90 -19.54 -8.80
C PRO A 10 24.55 -19.81 -7.42
N VAL A 11 25.28 -20.91 -7.34
CA VAL A 11 26.05 -21.31 -6.16
C VAL A 11 27.46 -20.72 -6.31
N PRO A 12 27.82 -19.67 -5.56
CA PRO A 12 29.14 -19.06 -5.68
C PRO A 12 30.21 -19.95 -5.04
N THR A 13 31.47 -19.75 -5.44
CA THR A 13 32.61 -20.44 -4.82
C THR A 13 32.74 -20.08 -3.34
N SER A 14 33.46 -20.89 -2.56
CA SER A 14 33.65 -20.64 -1.12
C SER A 14 34.34 -19.30 -0.82
N GLN A 15 35.16 -18.76 -1.73
CA GLN A 15 35.80 -17.46 -1.56
C GLN A 15 34.82 -16.31 -1.86
N GLU A 16 34.13 -16.35 -3.00
CA GLU A 16 33.10 -15.35 -3.34
C GLU A 16 31.98 -15.32 -2.30
N PHE A 17 31.56 -16.48 -1.79
CA PHE A 17 30.55 -16.58 -0.72
C PHE A 17 31.00 -15.85 0.55
N LEU A 18 32.26 -16.00 0.96
CA LEU A 18 32.83 -15.26 2.09
C LEU A 18 32.84 -13.75 1.83
N ASP A 19 33.31 -13.34 0.66
CA ASP A 19 33.46 -11.93 0.31
C ASP A 19 32.09 -11.24 0.19
N ILE A 20 31.08 -11.89 -0.40
CA ILE A 20 29.69 -11.44 -0.44
C ILE A 20 29.14 -11.22 0.98
N VAL A 21 29.31 -12.21 1.87
CA VAL A 21 28.73 -12.15 3.23
C VAL A 21 29.45 -11.13 4.12
N LEU A 22 30.78 -11.06 4.08
CA LEU A 22 31.57 -10.10 4.84
C LEU A 22 31.38 -8.67 4.32
N SER A 23 31.34 -8.48 3.00
CA SER A 23 31.04 -7.18 2.37
C SER A 23 29.63 -6.70 2.70
N ARG A 24 28.60 -7.57 2.61
CA ARG A 24 27.22 -7.25 3.03
C ARG A 24 27.16 -6.86 4.51
N THR A 25 27.90 -7.55 5.38
CA THR A 25 28.02 -7.22 6.81
C THR A 25 28.68 -5.85 7.05
N GLN A 26 29.71 -5.51 6.27
CA GLN A 26 30.42 -4.23 6.39
C GLN A 26 29.61 -3.04 5.84
N ARG A 27 28.90 -3.24 4.72
CA ARG A 27 28.10 -2.20 4.06
C ARG A 27 26.77 -1.91 4.77
N ARG A 28 26.06 -2.93 5.27
CA ARG A 28 24.72 -2.75 5.88
C ARG A 28 24.72 -2.37 7.36
N LEU A 29 25.81 -2.61 8.09
CA LEU A 29 25.87 -2.32 9.53
C LEU A 29 26.82 -1.16 9.84
N PRO A 30 26.53 -0.33 10.86
CA PRO A 30 27.44 0.74 11.27
C PRO A 30 28.85 0.19 11.55
N THR A 31 29.86 0.98 11.21
CA THR A 31 31.28 0.58 11.27
C THR A 31 32.04 1.26 12.39
N GLN A 32 31.70 2.51 12.70
CA GLN A 32 32.40 3.32 13.70
C GLN A 32 31.86 3.14 15.13
N ILE A 33 32.77 2.91 16.09
CA ILE A 33 32.53 3.01 17.53
C ILE A 33 33.77 3.58 18.22
N ARG A 34 33.58 4.24 19.37
CA ARG A 34 34.67 4.83 20.18
C ARG A 34 34.76 4.13 21.54
N ALA A 35 35.95 4.16 22.15
CA ALA A 35 36.20 3.49 23.44
C ALA A 35 35.40 4.08 24.60
N GLY A 36 35.15 5.40 24.61
CA GLY A 36 34.36 6.08 25.65
C GLY A 36 32.84 5.88 25.58
N PHE A 37 32.33 4.96 24.75
CA PHE A 37 30.91 4.63 24.73
C PHE A 37 30.54 3.67 25.87
N LYS A 38 29.33 3.80 26.44
CA LYS A 38 28.78 2.87 27.44
C LYS A 38 28.94 1.41 26.96
N ILE A 39 29.44 0.54 27.83
CA ILE A 39 29.78 -0.85 27.49
C ILE A 39 28.61 -1.61 26.84
N THR A 40 27.38 -1.35 27.26
CA THR A 40 26.15 -1.90 26.65
C THR A 40 26.04 -1.61 25.15
N ARG A 41 26.43 -0.40 24.70
CA ARG A 41 26.45 -0.01 23.27
C ARG A 41 27.54 -0.75 22.51
N ILE A 42 28.72 -0.95 23.11
CA ILE A 42 29.84 -1.70 22.52
C ILE A 42 29.47 -3.19 22.37
N ARG A 43 28.92 -3.80 23.43
CA ARG A 43 28.42 -5.19 23.40
C ARG A 43 27.34 -5.38 22.33
N ALA A 44 26.32 -4.52 22.32
CA ALA A 44 25.24 -4.58 21.34
C ALA A 44 25.72 -4.41 19.88
N PHE A 45 26.69 -3.52 19.64
CA PHE A 45 27.29 -3.31 18.32
C PHE A 45 27.97 -4.58 17.79
N TYR A 46 28.77 -5.26 18.62
CA TYR A 46 29.46 -6.48 18.18
C TYR A 46 28.54 -7.70 18.14
N MET A 47 27.58 -7.83 19.05
CA MET A 47 26.53 -8.86 18.96
C MET A 47 25.73 -8.74 17.66
N ARG A 48 25.36 -7.50 17.26
CA ARG A 48 24.65 -7.27 15.98
C ARG A 48 25.48 -7.70 14.77
N LYS A 49 26.80 -7.46 14.77
CA LYS A 49 27.68 -7.93 13.68
C LYS A 49 27.77 -9.44 13.61
N VAL A 50 28.00 -10.14 14.72
CA VAL A 50 28.06 -11.62 14.73
C VAL A 50 26.71 -12.24 14.32
N LYS A 51 25.60 -11.72 14.86
CA LYS A 51 24.25 -12.21 14.55
C LYS A 51 23.91 -12.04 13.05
N TYR A 52 24.08 -10.83 12.52
CA TYR A 52 23.75 -10.52 11.12
C TYR A 52 24.60 -11.32 10.10
N THR A 53 25.88 -11.56 10.39
CA THR A 53 26.72 -12.40 9.52
C THR A 53 26.25 -13.86 9.54
N ALA A 54 25.90 -14.40 10.71
CA ALA A 54 25.33 -15.75 10.81
C ALA A 54 24.00 -15.86 10.07
N GLU A 55 23.09 -14.90 10.25
CA GLU A 55 21.80 -14.84 9.54
C GLU A 55 22.01 -14.77 8.02
N THR A 56 22.97 -13.97 7.55
CA THR A 56 23.31 -13.88 6.12
C THR A 56 23.85 -15.20 5.57
N PHE A 57 24.68 -15.92 6.35
CA PHE A 57 25.15 -17.26 5.96
C PHE A 57 24.01 -18.27 5.93
N SER A 58 23.17 -18.34 6.97
CA SER A 58 22.02 -19.26 7.02
C SER A 58 20.99 -18.95 5.93
N GLU A 59 20.70 -17.68 5.62
CA GLU A 59 19.83 -17.26 4.50
C GLU A 59 20.34 -17.82 3.18
N LYS A 60 21.64 -17.65 2.89
CA LYS A 60 22.25 -18.12 1.65
C LYS A 60 22.38 -19.64 1.57
N LEU A 61 22.76 -20.32 2.64
CA LEU A 61 22.80 -21.79 2.67
C LEU A 61 21.40 -22.41 2.54
N SER A 62 20.37 -21.80 3.15
CA SER A 62 18.98 -22.27 3.02
C SER A 62 18.48 -22.08 1.59
N ALA A 63 18.73 -20.93 0.96
CA ALA A 63 18.36 -20.70 -0.44
C ALA A 63 18.97 -21.73 -1.42
N ILE A 64 20.16 -22.26 -1.11
CA ILE A 64 20.77 -23.35 -1.88
C ILE A 64 20.04 -24.67 -1.60
N LEU A 65 19.86 -25.03 -0.32
CA LEU A 65 19.19 -26.27 0.11
C LEU A 65 17.73 -26.38 -0.36
N ASP A 66 16.99 -25.27 -0.35
CA ASP A 66 15.59 -25.19 -0.78
C ASP A 66 15.45 -25.09 -2.31
N GLY A 67 16.51 -24.64 -3.01
CA GLY A 67 16.57 -24.57 -4.47
C GLY A 67 16.80 -25.93 -5.12
N PHE A 68 17.68 -26.76 -4.56
CA PHE A 68 17.96 -28.09 -5.10
C PHE A 68 16.81 -29.07 -4.85
N PRO A 69 16.49 -29.97 -5.82
CA PRO A 69 15.37 -30.88 -5.68
C PRO A 69 15.76 -32.09 -4.80
N ARG A 70 14.88 -32.47 -3.87
CA ARG A 70 15.12 -33.60 -2.95
C ARG A 70 14.85 -34.93 -3.63
N LEU A 71 15.89 -35.74 -3.85
CA LEU A 71 15.81 -37.02 -4.59
C LEU A 71 14.74 -38.00 -4.08
N ALA A 72 14.34 -37.94 -2.80
CA ALA A 72 13.29 -38.78 -2.23
C ALA A 72 11.85 -38.31 -2.58
N ASP A 73 11.65 -37.03 -2.82
CA ASP A 73 10.32 -36.41 -3.03
C ASP A 73 9.97 -36.29 -4.54
N ILE A 74 10.87 -36.73 -5.42
CA ILE A 74 10.79 -36.63 -6.89
C ILE A 74 10.23 -37.93 -7.49
N HIS A 75 9.59 -37.83 -8.66
CA HIS A 75 9.15 -38.99 -9.43
C HIS A 75 10.32 -39.96 -9.77
N PRO A 76 10.13 -41.29 -9.68
CA PRO A 76 11.19 -42.29 -9.93
C PRO A 76 12.03 -42.07 -11.19
N PHE A 77 11.40 -41.80 -12.34
CA PHE A 77 12.09 -41.40 -13.58
C PHE A 77 13.20 -40.34 -13.36
N HIS A 78 12.84 -39.23 -12.73
CA HIS A 78 13.76 -38.11 -12.52
C HIS A 78 14.77 -38.43 -11.41
N LYS A 79 14.39 -39.19 -10.37
CA LYS A 79 15.34 -39.66 -9.35
C LYS A 79 16.44 -40.53 -9.97
N ASP A 80 16.08 -41.50 -10.81
CA ASP A 80 17.03 -42.44 -11.39
C ASP A 80 17.85 -41.81 -12.53
N LEU A 81 17.25 -40.88 -13.29
CA LEU A 81 17.98 -40.03 -14.23
C LEU A 81 19.06 -39.19 -13.50
N LEU A 82 18.73 -38.57 -12.36
CA LEU A 82 19.71 -37.84 -11.55
C LEU A 82 20.77 -38.76 -10.93
N ASN A 83 20.41 -40.01 -10.59
CA ASN A 83 21.37 -41.01 -10.12
C ASN A 83 22.41 -41.34 -11.20
N THR A 84 21.98 -41.62 -12.44
CA THR A 84 22.87 -41.93 -13.56
C THR A 84 23.75 -40.75 -14.01
N LEU A 85 23.29 -39.52 -13.82
CA LEU A 85 24.00 -38.30 -14.25
C LEU A 85 24.99 -37.75 -13.20
N TYR A 86 24.67 -37.85 -11.91
CA TYR A 86 25.35 -37.08 -10.87
C TYR A 86 25.87 -37.87 -9.67
N ASP A 87 25.56 -39.17 -9.60
CA ASP A 87 25.63 -40.01 -8.40
C ASP A 87 24.74 -39.47 -7.25
N ALA A 88 23.68 -40.22 -6.91
CA ALA A 88 22.75 -39.83 -5.86
C ALA A 88 23.41 -39.71 -4.48
N ASP A 89 24.43 -40.51 -4.18
CA ASP A 89 25.12 -40.45 -2.89
C ASP A 89 26.06 -39.26 -2.82
N HIS A 90 26.87 -38.97 -3.85
CA HIS A 90 27.68 -37.75 -3.88
C HIS A 90 26.81 -36.48 -3.77
N PHE A 91 25.69 -36.43 -4.50
CA PHE A 91 24.73 -35.33 -4.43
C PHE A 91 24.13 -35.16 -3.02
N ARG A 92 23.71 -36.27 -2.39
CA ARG A 92 23.14 -36.26 -1.04
C ARG A 92 24.19 -35.85 0.01
N ILE A 93 25.43 -36.31 -0.13
CA ILE A 93 26.55 -35.95 0.76
C ILE A 93 26.85 -34.45 0.65
N ALA A 94 26.91 -33.89 -0.56
CA ALA A 94 27.18 -32.46 -0.76
C ALA A 94 26.12 -31.57 -0.07
N LEU A 95 24.82 -31.86 -0.27
CA LEU A 95 23.74 -31.15 0.41
C LEU A 95 23.75 -31.37 1.94
N GLY A 96 24.07 -32.58 2.40
CA GLY A 96 24.25 -32.88 3.82
C GLY A 96 25.38 -32.07 4.48
N GLN A 97 26.48 -31.85 3.76
CA GLN A 97 27.59 -31.00 4.22
C GLN A 97 27.18 -29.52 4.32
N LEU A 98 26.37 -29.00 3.39
CA LEU A 98 25.81 -27.64 3.52
C LEU A 98 24.88 -27.51 4.73
N ASN A 99 24.00 -28.49 4.96
CA ASN A 99 23.05 -28.45 6.08
C ASN A 99 23.76 -28.55 7.45
N THR A 100 24.75 -29.44 7.58
CA THR A 100 25.58 -29.52 8.80
C THR A 100 26.39 -28.24 9.03
N ALA A 101 26.93 -27.62 7.98
CA ALA A 101 27.62 -26.34 8.09
C ALA A 101 26.71 -25.18 8.53
N LYS A 102 25.45 -25.12 8.05
CA LYS A 102 24.43 -24.18 8.54
C LYS A 102 24.24 -24.31 10.06
N GLY A 103 24.00 -25.53 10.55
CA GLY A 103 23.84 -25.79 11.99
C GLY A 103 25.08 -25.44 12.83
N LEU A 104 26.29 -25.65 12.29
CA LEU A 104 27.54 -25.24 12.93
C LEU A 104 27.68 -23.71 13.02
N ILE A 105 27.34 -22.96 11.95
CA ILE A 105 27.38 -21.49 11.94
C ILE A 105 26.41 -20.89 12.96
N GLU A 106 25.20 -21.44 13.06
CA GLU A 106 24.18 -21.02 14.05
C GLU A 106 24.62 -21.31 15.49
N THR A 107 25.32 -22.42 15.72
CA THR A 107 25.87 -22.78 17.03
C THR A 107 27.02 -21.84 17.42
N VAL A 108 27.99 -21.62 16.52
CA VAL A 108 29.06 -20.62 16.71
C VAL A 108 28.48 -19.24 17.01
N SER A 109 27.44 -18.81 16.29
CA SER A 109 26.77 -17.52 16.54
C SER A 109 26.20 -17.43 17.96
N ARG A 110 25.42 -18.44 18.38
CA ARG A 110 24.80 -18.49 19.73
C ARG A 110 25.85 -18.42 20.84
N ASP A 111 26.94 -19.17 20.72
CA ASP A 111 27.99 -19.22 21.75
C ASP A 111 28.78 -17.92 21.85
N TYR A 112 29.20 -17.34 20.71
CA TYR A 112 29.89 -16.05 20.73
C TYR A 112 29.00 -14.89 21.17
N ILE A 113 27.70 -14.92 20.87
CA ILE A 113 26.73 -13.96 21.43
C ILE A 113 26.61 -14.13 22.95
N ARG A 114 26.60 -15.37 23.47
CA ARG A 114 26.62 -15.63 24.92
C ARG A 114 27.88 -15.06 25.58
N LEU A 115 29.06 -15.28 25.00
CA LEU A 115 30.34 -14.74 25.49
C LEU A 115 30.41 -13.20 25.41
N LEU A 116 29.90 -12.60 24.34
CA LEU A 116 29.88 -11.13 24.15
C LEU A 116 29.05 -10.39 25.20
N LYS A 117 28.11 -11.04 25.89
CA LYS A 117 27.35 -10.44 27.01
C LYS A 117 28.25 -10.06 28.19
N TYR A 118 29.36 -10.78 28.39
CA TYR A 118 30.29 -10.60 29.52
C TYR A 118 31.53 -9.77 29.18
N GLY A 119 31.71 -9.34 27.92
CA GLY A 119 32.89 -8.60 27.49
C GLY A 119 33.01 -7.24 28.19
N GLN A 120 34.12 -7.00 28.90
CA GLN A 120 34.30 -5.79 29.73
C GLN A 120 34.97 -4.63 28.98
N SER A 121 35.74 -4.92 27.92
CA SER A 121 36.47 -3.90 27.15
C SER A 121 36.16 -3.93 25.65
N LEU A 122 36.40 -2.79 24.99
CA LEU A 122 36.33 -2.65 23.53
C LEU A 122 37.21 -3.69 22.81
N PHE A 123 38.42 -3.91 23.34
CA PHE A 123 39.41 -4.84 22.79
C PHE A 123 38.94 -6.29 22.88
N GLN A 124 38.46 -6.71 24.05
CA GLN A 124 37.94 -8.07 24.27
C GLN A 124 36.73 -8.36 23.34
N CYS A 125 35.79 -7.41 23.23
CA CYS A 125 34.65 -7.57 22.32
C CYS A 125 35.08 -7.57 20.84
N LYS A 126 36.11 -6.78 20.46
CA LYS A 126 36.71 -6.79 19.11
C LYS A 126 37.34 -8.14 18.79
N GLN A 127 38.05 -8.75 19.73
CA GLN A 127 38.65 -10.08 19.58
C GLN A 127 37.59 -11.17 19.48
N LEU A 128 36.60 -11.22 20.38
CA LEU A 128 35.48 -12.18 20.32
C LEU A 128 34.76 -12.14 18.96
N LYS A 129 34.49 -10.93 18.45
CA LYS A 129 33.89 -10.75 17.12
C LYS A 129 34.82 -11.19 15.98
N ARG A 130 36.14 -10.98 16.06
CA ARG A 130 37.10 -11.51 15.07
C ARG A 130 37.12 -13.05 15.09
N ALA A 131 37.13 -13.66 16.27
CA ALA A 131 37.14 -15.11 16.43
C ALA A 131 35.84 -15.76 15.92
N ALA A 132 34.68 -15.16 16.21
CA ALA A 132 33.38 -15.62 15.71
C ALA A 132 33.34 -15.64 14.16
N LEU A 133 33.66 -14.50 13.53
CA LEU A 133 33.69 -14.38 12.07
C LEU A 133 34.77 -15.28 11.44
N GLY A 134 35.91 -15.44 12.11
CA GLY A 134 36.97 -16.36 11.69
C GLY A 134 36.50 -17.82 11.68
N ARG A 135 35.84 -18.29 12.74
CA ARG A 135 35.31 -19.67 12.78
C ARG A 135 34.21 -19.90 11.74
N MET A 136 33.30 -18.95 11.54
CA MET A 136 32.31 -19.00 10.46
C MET A 136 32.99 -19.08 9.09
N ALA A 137 34.06 -18.29 8.89
CA ALA A 137 34.82 -18.32 7.65
C ALA A 137 35.53 -19.66 7.41
N THR A 138 36.13 -20.26 8.45
CA THR A 138 36.75 -21.59 8.37
C THR A 138 35.74 -22.68 8.01
N ILE A 139 34.52 -22.64 8.57
CA ILE A 139 33.44 -23.59 8.20
C ILE A 139 33.13 -23.47 6.70
N CYS A 140 32.98 -22.26 6.18
CA CYS A 140 32.73 -22.03 4.76
C CYS A 140 33.92 -22.43 3.86
N LYS A 141 35.18 -22.20 4.27
CA LYS A 141 36.36 -22.65 3.50
C LYS A 141 36.40 -24.16 3.33
N ARG A 142 35.91 -24.93 4.32
CA ARG A 142 35.79 -26.39 4.24
C ARG A 142 34.72 -26.87 3.24
N LEU A 143 33.80 -25.99 2.81
CA LEU A 143 32.77 -26.29 1.80
C LEU A 143 33.22 -26.03 0.35
N ARG A 144 34.52 -25.83 0.09
CA ARG A 144 35.03 -25.49 -1.25
C ARG A 144 34.56 -26.50 -2.31
N ASP A 145 34.83 -27.78 -2.09
CA ASP A 145 34.62 -28.81 -3.12
C ASP A 145 33.11 -29.11 -3.33
N PRO A 146 32.26 -29.22 -2.29
CA PRO A 146 30.81 -29.33 -2.44
C PRO A 146 30.15 -28.16 -3.19
N LEU A 147 30.60 -26.91 -2.95
CA LEU A 147 30.03 -25.74 -3.64
C LEU A 147 30.37 -25.74 -5.13
N VAL A 148 31.60 -26.14 -5.50
CA VAL A 148 32.01 -26.28 -6.91
C VAL A 148 31.22 -27.38 -7.62
N TYR A 149 31.08 -28.55 -7.00
CA TYR A 149 30.26 -29.65 -7.53
C TYR A 149 28.80 -29.22 -7.70
N LEU A 150 28.18 -28.58 -6.70
CA LEU A 150 26.79 -28.15 -6.78
C LEU A 150 26.56 -27.10 -7.88
N GLU A 151 27.48 -26.18 -8.14
CA GLU A 151 27.34 -25.24 -9.27
C GLU A 151 27.44 -25.97 -10.63
N GLN A 152 28.33 -26.97 -10.77
CA GLN A 152 28.39 -27.80 -11.98
C GLN A 152 27.08 -28.57 -12.20
N VAL A 153 26.55 -29.21 -11.14
CA VAL A 153 25.25 -29.88 -11.18
C VAL A 153 24.15 -28.88 -11.57
N ARG A 154 24.10 -27.70 -10.95
CA ARG A 154 23.12 -26.64 -11.25
C ARG A 154 23.14 -26.22 -12.73
N GLN A 155 24.33 -26.01 -13.30
CA GLN A 155 24.49 -25.61 -14.70
C GLN A 155 24.00 -26.68 -15.67
N HIS A 156 24.27 -27.96 -15.39
CA HIS A 156 23.78 -29.06 -16.20
C HIS A 156 22.26 -29.28 -16.01
N LEU A 157 21.78 -29.23 -14.76
CA LEU A 157 20.37 -29.44 -14.40
C LEU A 157 19.46 -28.38 -15.03
N GLY A 158 19.93 -27.13 -15.12
CA GLY A 158 19.23 -26.04 -15.81
C GLY A 158 19.14 -26.17 -17.34
N ARG A 159 19.87 -27.12 -17.94
CA ARG A 159 19.82 -27.46 -19.37
C ARG A 159 18.98 -28.71 -19.67
N LEU A 160 18.62 -29.51 -18.67
CA LEU A 160 17.80 -30.71 -18.89
C LEU A 160 16.40 -30.32 -19.42
N PRO A 161 15.84 -31.09 -20.38
CA PRO A 161 14.54 -30.81 -20.94
C PRO A 161 13.41 -31.13 -19.94
N SER A 162 12.30 -30.41 -20.06
CA SER A 162 11.10 -30.62 -19.25
C SER A 162 10.34 -31.87 -19.69
N ILE A 163 10.57 -33.00 -19.02
CA ILE A 163 9.82 -34.25 -19.26
C ILE A 163 8.76 -34.42 -18.16
N ASP A 164 7.49 -34.53 -18.54
CA ASP A 164 6.43 -35.02 -17.64
C ASP A 164 6.17 -36.52 -17.90
N PRO A 165 6.55 -37.42 -16.97
CA PRO A 165 6.41 -38.87 -17.15
C PRO A 165 4.94 -39.35 -17.24
N ASN A 166 3.97 -38.52 -16.84
CA ASN A 166 2.55 -38.87 -16.88
C ASN A 166 1.87 -38.46 -18.20
N THR A 167 2.49 -37.63 -19.04
CA THR A 167 1.89 -37.15 -20.29
C THR A 167 2.00 -38.19 -21.42
N ARG A 168 1.45 -37.86 -22.60
CA ARG A 168 1.40 -38.76 -23.76
C ARG A 168 2.76 -38.73 -24.45
N THR A 169 3.52 -39.81 -24.25
CA THR A 169 4.93 -39.89 -24.63
C THR A 169 5.11 -40.88 -25.77
N LEU A 170 5.88 -40.50 -26.79
CA LEU A 170 6.43 -41.40 -27.79
C LEU A 170 7.94 -41.46 -27.52
N LEU A 171 8.48 -42.66 -27.32
CA LEU A 171 9.90 -42.87 -27.05
C LEU A 171 10.54 -43.49 -28.30
N ILE A 172 11.55 -42.82 -28.85
CA ILE A 172 12.21 -43.21 -30.10
C ILE A 172 13.52 -43.91 -29.74
N CYS A 173 13.59 -45.22 -29.96
CA CYS A 173 14.71 -46.09 -29.60
C CYS A 173 15.25 -46.85 -30.81
N GLY A 174 16.44 -47.46 -30.69
CA GLY A 174 17.11 -48.20 -31.76
C GLY A 174 18.61 -47.88 -31.85
N TYR A 175 19.32 -48.53 -32.77
CA TYR A 175 20.77 -48.38 -32.96
C TYR A 175 21.21 -46.93 -33.26
N PRO A 176 22.49 -46.57 -33.08
CA PRO A 176 23.06 -45.37 -33.67
C PRO A 176 22.82 -45.29 -35.19
N ASN A 177 22.85 -44.08 -35.76
CA ASN A 177 22.77 -43.83 -37.22
C ASN A 177 21.50 -44.31 -37.99
N VAL A 178 20.54 -45.01 -37.36
CA VAL A 178 19.27 -45.42 -38.02
C VAL A 178 18.30 -44.28 -38.36
N GLY A 179 18.63 -43.02 -38.02
CA GLY A 179 17.83 -41.82 -38.36
C GLY A 179 16.78 -41.37 -37.33
N LYS A 180 16.90 -41.80 -36.06
CA LYS A 180 16.00 -41.41 -34.95
C LYS A 180 15.85 -39.88 -34.80
N SER A 181 16.97 -39.17 -34.72
CA SER A 181 17.00 -37.72 -34.54
C SER A 181 16.45 -36.96 -35.75
N SER A 182 16.65 -37.48 -36.97
CA SER A 182 16.03 -36.98 -38.19
C SER A 182 14.50 -37.10 -38.15
N PHE A 183 13.98 -38.21 -37.63
CA PHE A 183 12.53 -38.37 -37.41
C PHE A 183 12.01 -37.34 -36.39
N LEU A 184 12.72 -37.12 -35.27
CA LEU A 184 12.33 -36.11 -34.28
C LEU A 184 12.32 -34.68 -34.85
N LYS A 185 13.28 -34.35 -35.72
CA LYS A 185 13.39 -33.06 -36.41
C LYS A 185 12.28 -32.83 -37.44
N ASN A 186 11.79 -33.89 -38.09
CA ASN A 186 10.71 -33.81 -39.07
C ASN A 186 9.31 -33.81 -38.43
N ILE A 187 9.12 -34.48 -37.28
CA ILE A 187 7.82 -34.58 -36.59
C ILE A 187 7.53 -33.37 -35.67
N SER A 188 8.56 -32.66 -35.23
CA SER A 188 8.47 -31.62 -34.19
C SER A 188 9.37 -30.42 -34.50
N ARG A 189 9.21 -29.32 -33.76
CA ARG A 189 10.11 -28.15 -33.85
C ARG A 189 11.38 -28.28 -32.99
N ALA A 190 11.78 -29.50 -32.63
CA ALA A 190 13.03 -29.72 -31.91
C ALA A 190 14.21 -29.56 -32.86
N ASP A 191 15.15 -28.69 -32.50
CA ASP A 191 16.43 -28.62 -33.20
C ASP A 191 17.38 -29.64 -32.59
N VAL A 192 17.72 -30.65 -33.39
CA VAL A 192 18.62 -31.74 -33.02
C VAL A 192 19.65 -31.87 -34.14
N ASP A 193 20.91 -32.05 -33.75
CA ASP A 193 22.02 -32.28 -34.66
C ASP A 193 21.91 -33.68 -35.26
N VAL A 194 21.96 -33.74 -36.59
CA VAL A 194 21.98 -34.99 -37.36
C VAL A 194 23.32 -35.07 -38.06
N GLN A 195 24.13 -36.07 -37.69
CA GLN A 195 25.46 -36.30 -38.24
C GLN A 195 25.63 -37.80 -38.53
N PRO A 196 26.51 -38.21 -39.46
CA PRO A 196 26.65 -39.61 -39.87
C PRO A 196 27.46 -40.49 -38.90
N TYR A 197 27.94 -39.95 -37.78
CA TYR A 197 28.70 -40.68 -36.77
C TYR A 197 27.88 -41.00 -35.52
N ALA A 198 28.14 -42.15 -34.91
CA ALA A 198 27.46 -42.63 -33.72
C ALA A 198 27.61 -41.67 -32.52
N PHE A 199 26.66 -41.75 -31.57
CA PHE A 199 26.60 -40.90 -30.37
C PHE A 199 26.52 -39.38 -30.63
N THR A 200 25.89 -38.98 -31.74
CA THR A 200 25.51 -37.57 -31.99
C THR A 200 24.66 -37.01 -30.84
N THR A 201 23.68 -37.79 -30.37
CA THR A 201 22.85 -37.49 -29.20
C THR A 201 23.41 -38.17 -27.95
N LYS A 202 23.91 -37.37 -26.99
CA LYS A 202 24.45 -37.84 -25.69
C LYS A 202 23.49 -37.67 -24.51
N SER A 203 22.34 -37.05 -24.74
CA SER A 203 21.27 -36.81 -23.78
C SER A 203 19.92 -37.07 -24.41
N LEU A 204 18.91 -37.32 -23.59
CA LEU A 204 17.51 -37.37 -24.04
C LEU A 204 17.10 -36.01 -24.63
N PHE A 205 16.60 -35.99 -25.85
CA PHE A 205 16.03 -34.79 -26.48
C PHE A 205 14.50 -34.88 -26.52
N VAL A 206 13.81 -33.75 -26.37
CA VAL A 206 12.34 -33.71 -26.31
C VAL A 206 11.81 -32.78 -27.38
N GLY A 207 10.99 -33.32 -28.28
CA GLY A 207 10.18 -32.57 -29.23
C GLY A 207 8.71 -32.60 -28.83
N HIS A 208 8.03 -31.47 -29.02
CA HIS A 208 6.59 -31.37 -28.83
C HIS A 208 5.88 -31.21 -30.17
N PHE A 209 4.75 -31.90 -30.31
CA PHE A 209 3.86 -31.77 -31.45
C PHE A 209 2.40 -31.91 -31.00
N ASP A 210 1.49 -31.43 -31.83
CA ASP A 210 0.05 -31.41 -31.57
C ASP A 210 -0.66 -32.38 -32.52
N TYR A 211 -1.55 -33.21 -31.99
CA TYR A 211 -2.35 -34.16 -32.75
C TYR A 211 -3.73 -34.35 -32.10
N LYS A 212 -4.81 -34.30 -32.89
CA LYS A 212 -6.21 -34.32 -32.40
C LYS A 212 -6.46 -33.34 -31.23
N MET A 213 -5.96 -32.10 -31.36
CA MET A 213 -6.01 -31.04 -30.34
C MET A 213 -5.35 -31.39 -28.99
N LEU A 214 -4.50 -32.42 -28.96
CA LEU A 214 -3.77 -32.85 -27.78
C LEU A 214 -2.26 -32.66 -27.98
N ARG A 215 -1.59 -32.18 -26.93
CA ARG A 215 -0.13 -32.13 -26.85
C ARG A 215 0.44 -33.54 -26.65
N PHE A 216 1.41 -33.89 -27.47
CA PHE A 216 2.26 -35.07 -27.32
C PHE A 216 3.72 -34.62 -27.11
N GLN A 217 4.50 -35.47 -26.43
CA GLN A 217 5.95 -35.35 -26.34
C GLN A 217 6.59 -36.55 -27.04
N ALA A 218 7.46 -36.30 -28.02
CA ALA A 218 8.38 -37.28 -28.56
C ALA A 218 9.73 -37.11 -27.87
N ILE A 219 10.33 -38.21 -27.45
CA ILE A 219 11.61 -38.24 -26.76
C ILE A 219 12.56 -39.09 -27.60
N ASP A 220 13.62 -38.47 -28.13
CA ASP A 220 14.70 -39.17 -28.81
C ASP A 220 15.72 -39.65 -27.77
N THR A 221 16.03 -40.95 -27.81
CA THR A 221 16.99 -41.57 -26.90
C THR A 221 18.34 -41.74 -27.60
N PRO A 222 19.47 -41.51 -26.90
CA PRO A 222 20.77 -41.98 -27.35
C PRO A 222 20.72 -43.43 -27.86
N GLY A 223 21.51 -43.74 -28.90
CA GLY A 223 21.60 -45.09 -29.44
C GLY A 223 22.01 -46.09 -28.36
N ILE A 224 21.29 -47.21 -28.30
CA ILE A 224 21.53 -48.30 -27.37
C ILE A 224 22.31 -49.37 -28.13
N LEU A 225 23.37 -49.91 -27.53
CA LEU A 225 24.09 -51.09 -28.03
C LEU A 225 23.74 -52.32 -27.17
N ASP A 226 23.96 -53.50 -27.73
CA ASP A 226 23.65 -54.79 -27.09
C ASP A 226 24.78 -55.22 -26.13
N HIS A 227 24.98 -54.42 -25.08
CA HIS A 227 25.86 -54.72 -23.96
C HIS A 227 25.07 -55.27 -22.76
N PRO A 228 25.65 -56.10 -21.88
CA PRO A 228 25.02 -56.45 -20.61
C PRO A 228 24.73 -55.20 -19.76
N LEU A 229 23.62 -55.19 -19.01
CA LEU A 229 23.18 -54.05 -18.21
C LEU A 229 24.24 -53.51 -17.22
N GLU A 230 25.19 -54.35 -16.81
CA GLU A 230 26.27 -54.02 -15.87
C GLU A 230 27.45 -53.28 -16.53
N GLU A 231 27.61 -53.41 -17.86
CA GLU A 231 28.70 -52.81 -18.64
C GLU A 231 28.25 -51.56 -19.43
N MET A 232 26.97 -51.18 -19.34
CA MET A 232 26.41 -50.06 -20.09
C MET A 232 26.92 -48.70 -19.66
N ASN A 233 27.11 -47.81 -20.64
CA ASN A 233 27.57 -46.46 -20.39
C ASN A 233 26.48 -45.59 -19.74
N THR A 234 26.89 -44.52 -19.05
CA THR A 234 25.95 -43.53 -18.46
C THR A 234 25.01 -42.89 -19.48
N ILE A 235 25.38 -42.86 -20.76
CA ILE A 235 24.55 -42.41 -21.88
C ILE A 235 23.44 -43.43 -22.21
N GLU A 236 23.76 -44.72 -22.20
CA GLU A 236 22.82 -45.82 -22.51
C GLU A 236 21.85 -46.05 -21.35
N MET A 237 22.34 -45.90 -20.12
CA MET A 237 21.51 -45.93 -18.91
C MET A 237 20.46 -44.79 -18.86
N GLN A 238 20.68 -43.66 -19.53
CA GLN A 238 19.63 -42.64 -19.72
C GLN A 238 18.50 -43.15 -20.64
N SER A 239 18.85 -43.86 -21.72
CA SER A 239 17.86 -44.50 -22.60
C SER A 239 17.07 -45.57 -21.83
N ILE A 240 17.72 -46.38 -20.99
CA ILE A 240 17.04 -47.41 -20.19
C ILE A 240 16.16 -46.82 -19.09
N THR A 241 16.61 -45.80 -18.36
CA THR A 241 15.76 -45.13 -17.34
C THR A 241 14.53 -44.47 -17.97
N ALA A 242 14.65 -43.96 -19.20
CA ALA A 242 13.51 -43.51 -20.00
C ALA A 242 12.59 -44.68 -20.42
N ILE A 243 13.14 -45.77 -20.98
CA ILE A 243 12.37 -46.97 -21.36
C ILE A 243 11.66 -47.57 -20.16
N ALA A 244 12.25 -47.61 -18.96
CA ALA A 244 11.66 -48.21 -17.77
C ALA A 244 10.50 -47.37 -17.23
N HIS A 245 10.75 -46.10 -16.88
CA HIS A 245 9.82 -45.31 -16.08
C HIS A 245 8.75 -44.54 -16.87
N LEU A 246 8.97 -44.25 -18.16
CA LEU A 246 8.02 -43.46 -18.94
C LEU A 246 6.83 -44.29 -19.41
N ARG A 247 5.62 -43.75 -19.25
CA ARG A 247 4.38 -44.34 -19.78
C ARG A 247 4.18 -43.94 -21.24
N SER A 248 5.01 -44.51 -22.10
CA SER A 248 5.14 -44.18 -23.52
C SER A 248 4.68 -45.30 -24.45
N ALA A 249 4.32 -44.93 -25.68
CA ALA A 249 4.48 -45.83 -26.82
C ALA A 249 5.96 -45.86 -27.22
N ILE A 250 6.50 -47.03 -27.53
CA ILE A 250 7.90 -47.22 -27.91
C ILE A 250 7.96 -47.43 -29.42
N MET A 251 8.76 -46.62 -30.10
CA MET A 251 9.04 -46.72 -31.53
C MET A 251 10.48 -47.21 -31.67
N TYR A 252 10.65 -48.47 -32.02
CA TYR A 252 11.96 -49.06 -32.29
C TYR A 252 12.31 -48.88 -33.76
N PHE A 253 13.29 -48.03 -34.05
CA PHE A 253 13.76 -47.74 -35.40
C PHE A 253 14.80 -48.77 -35.84
N MET A 254 14.54 -49.37 -36.99
CA MET A 254 15.40 -50.33 -37.67
C MET A 254 15.77 -49.81 -39.06
N ASP A 255 17.00 -50.05 -39.49
CA ASP A 255 17.52 -49.72 -40.82
C ASP A 255 17.86 -51.01 -41.56
N LEU A 256 17.07 -51.37 -42.58
CA LEU A 256 17.29 -52.58 -43.38
C LEU A 256 18.42 -52.43 -44.41
N SER A 257 18.90 -51.21 -44.67
CA SER A 257 19.94 -50.94 -45.67
C SER A 257 21.38 -51.17 -45.18
N GLU A 258 21.56 -51.57 -43.92
CA GLU A 258 22.84 -51.76 -43.19
C GLU A 258 23.79 -50.55 -43.15
N GLN A 259 23.43 -49.43 -43.80
CA GLN A 259 24.13 -48.14 -43.79
C GLN A 259 24.39 -47.55 -42.40
N CYS A 260 23.69 -48.02 -41.36
CA CYS A 260 23.93 -47.63 -39.98
C CYS A 260 25.25 -48.19 -39.40
N GLY A 261 25.92 -49.13 -40.10
CA GLY A 261 27.16 -49.77 -39.67
C GLY A 261 26.96 -51.05 -38.85
N TYR A 262 25.73 -51.57 -38.80
CA TYR A 262 25.35 -52.77 -38.06
C TYR A 262 24.40 -53.63 -38.90
N SER A 263 24.57 -54.96 -38.83
CA SER A 263 23.74 -55.88 -39.60
C SER A 263 22.29 -55.91 -39.12
N VAL A 264 21.36 -56.31 -40.00
CA VAL A 264 19.94 -56.46 -39.64
C VAL A 264 19.76 -57.46 -38.49
N GLN A 265 20.54 -58.55 -38.49
CA GLN A 265 20.52 -59.58 -37.43
C GLN A 265 20.87 -59.00 -36.04
N ALA A 266 21.88 -58.11 -35.95
CA ALA A 266 22.23 -57.44 -34.70
C ALA A 266 21.11 -56.50 -34.21
N GLN A 267 20.47 -55.78 -35.14
CA GLN A 267 19.29 -54.95 -34.83
C GLN A 267 18.12 -55.78 -34.29
N MET A 268 17.96 -57.01 -34.75
CA MET A 268 16.92 -57.94 -34.27
C MET A 268 17.30 -58.60 -32.93
N ALA A 269 18.58 -58.88 -32.70
CA ALA A 269 19.10 -59.39 -31.42
C ALA A 269 18.85 -58.37 -30.30
N LEU A 270 19.22 -57.10 -30.50
CA LEU A 270 18.95 -56.04 -29.53
C LEU A 270 17.45 -55.88 -29.26
N PHE A 271 16.59 -55.98 -30.28
CA PHE A 271 15.14 -55.94 -30.06
C PHE A 271 14.66 -57.11 -29.18
N LYS A 272 15.21 -58.32 -29.37
CA LYS A 272 14.93 -59.49 -28.52
C LYS A 272 15.46 -59.29 -27.08
N SER A 273 16.63 -58.69 -26.89
CA SER A 273 17.23 -58.47 -25.56
C SER A 273 16.49 -57.41 -24.73
N ILE A 274 16.05 -56.31 -25.36
CA ILE A 274 15.28 -55.24 -24.67
C ILE A 274 13.78 -55.52 -24.55
N LYS A 275 13.22 -56.52 -25.27
CA LYS A 275 11.79 -56.88 -25.23
C LYS A 275 11.19 -57.00 -23.82
N PRO A 276 11.87 -57.55 -22.79
CA PRO A 276 11.33 -57.62 -21.44
C PRO A 276 11.03 -56.24 -20.82
N LEU A 277 11.79 -55.21 -21.17
CA LEU A 277 11.59 -53.82 -20.68
C LEU A 277 10.32 -53.17 -21.28
N PHE A 278 9.76 -53.76 -22.34
CA PHE A 278 8.57 -53.26 -23.03
C PHE A 278 7.25 -53.81 -22.44
N ALA A 279 7.30 -54.58 -21.36
CA ALA A 279 6.11 -55.07 -20.67
C ALA A 279 5.13 -53.93 -20.33
N ASN A 280 3.85 -54.14 -20.63
CA ASN A 280 2.76 -53.16 -20.47
C ASN A 280 2.90 -51.87 -21.34
N LYS A 281 3.67 -51.91 -22.43
CA LYS A 281 3.83 -50.77 -23.36
C LYS A 281 3.49 -51.18 -24.80
N LEU A 282 3.03 -50.22 -25.58
CA LEU A 282 2.79 -50.40 -27.02
C LEU A 282 4.12 -50.28 -27.74
N VAL A 283 4.43 -51.25 -28.61
CA VAL A 283 5.70 -51.31 -29.35
C VAL A 283 5.42 -51.24 -30.84
N PHE A 284 6.14 -50.37 -31.53
CA PHE A 284 6.06 -50.18 -32.97
C PHE A 284 7.43 -50.41 -33.57
N LEU A 285 7.52 -51.35 -34.51
CA LEU A 285 8.74 -51.61 -35.27
C LEU A 285 8.72 -50.70 -36.50
N VAL A 286 9.58 -49.68 -36.51
CA VAL A 286 9.61 -48.64 -37.55
C VAL A 286 10.82 -48.87 -38.45
N VAL A 287 10.58 -49.38 -39.66
CA VAL A 287 11.61 -49.49 -40.69
C VAL A 287 11.82 -48.13 -41.35
N ASN A 288 13.02 -47.58 -41.20
CA ASN A 288 13.43 -46.33 -41.85
C ASN A 288 14.18 -46.62 -43.16
N LYS A 289 14.40 -45.57 -43.97
CA LYS A 289 15.13 -45.60 -45.25
C LYS A 289 14.52 -46.50 -46.34
N ILE A 290 13.18 -46.56 -46.40
CA ILE A 290 12.45 -47.29 -47.47
C ILE A 290 12.66 -46.75 -48.90
N ASP A 291 13.38 -45.63 -49.03
CA ASP A 291 13.89 -45.09 -50.28
C ASP A 291 15.13 -45.84 -50.81
N VAL A 292 15.85 -46.57 -49.95
CA VAL A 292 17.02 -47.39 -50.32
C VAL A 292 16.63 -48.86 -50.47
N MET A 293 15.94 -49.42 -49.47
CA MET A 293 15.56 -50.84 -49.44
C MET A 293 14.24 -51.03 -48.69
N ARG A 294 13.34 -51.85 -49.21
CA ARG A 294 12.03 -52.13 -48.58
C ARG A 294 12.03 -53.51 -47.88
N PRO A 295 11.09 -53.74 -46.95
CA PRO A 295 10.90 -55.08 -46.34
C PRO A 295 10.49 -56.19 -47.33
N GLU A 296 10.14 -55.82 -48.57
CA GLU A 296 9.82 -56.72 -49.68
C GLU A 296 11.08 -57.19 -50.44
N ASP A 297 12.16 -56.40 -50.39
CA ASP A 297 13.42 -56.65 -51.12
C ASP A 297 14.42 -57.49 -50.29
N LEU A 298 13.99 -57.99 -49.13
CA LEU A 298 14.82 -58.65 -48.11
C LEU A 298 14.87 -60.17 -48.30
N ASP A 299 15.97 -60.81 -47.90
CA ASP A 299 16.11 -62.27 -47.96
C ASP A 299 14.98 -62.99 -47.21
N ALA A 300 14.51 -64.11 -47.77
CA ALA A 300 13.40 -64.89 -47.21
C ALA A 300 13.64 -65.35 -45.76
N GLU A 301 14.89 -65.63 -45.39
CA GLU A 301 15.25 -65.98 -44.00
C GLU A 301 15.08 -64.78 -43.05
N THR A 302 15.64 -63.63 -43.40
CA THR A 302 15.54 -62.40 -42.60
C THR A 302 14.10 -61.90 -42.54
N GLN A 303 13.33 -62.05 -43.63
CA GLN A 303 11.90 -61.75 -43.66
C GLN A 303 11.10 -62.68 -42.74
N ALA A 304 11.44 -63.98 -42.67
CA ALA A 304 10.82 -64.92 -41.74
C ALA A 304 11.13 -64.57 -40.27
N GLN A 305 12.38 -64.20 -39.96
CA GLN A 305 12.76 -63.71 -38.63
C GLN A 305 12.03 -62.40 -38.27
N LEU A 306 11.80 -61.49 -39.23
CA LEU A 306 11.06 -60.24 -38.99
C LEU A 306 9.58 -60.52 -38.74
N GLN A 307 8.98 -61.48 -39.46
CA GLN A 307 7.63 -61.96 -39.16
C GLN A 307 7.54 -62.68 -37.79
N GLU A 308 8.58 -63.39 -37.35
CA GLU A 308 8.64 -63.99 -36.01
C GLU A 308 8.52 -62.90 -34.92
N LEU A 309 9.25 -61.79 -35.06
CA LEU A 309 9.16 -60.66 -34.14
C LEU A 309 7.73 -60.12 -34.05
N LEU A 310 7.05 -59.94 -35.19
CA LEU A 310 5.67 -59.43 -35.28
C LEU A 310 4.62 -60.41 -34.71
N LYS A 311 4.77 -61.71 -34.92
CA LYS A 311 3.85 -62.74 -34.36
C LYS A 311 3.90 -62.82 -32.83
N SER A 312 4.98 -62.35 -32.22
CA SER A 312 5.32 -62.61 -30.81
C SER A 312 4.76 -61.58 -29.79
N GLY A 313 3.83 -60.70 -30.18
CA GLY A 313 3.17 -59.74 -29.29
C GLY A 313 2.47 -58.60 -30.05
N ASN A 314 1.95 -57.60 -29.31
CA ASN A 314 1.32 -56.39 -29.86
C ASN A 314 2.34 -55.45 -30.53
N VAL A 315 3.00 -55.91 -31.60
CA VAL A 315 4.03 -55.18 -32.34
C VAL A 315 3.53 -54.90 -33.76
N GLU A 316 3.34 -53.64 -34.11
CA GLU A 316 2.97 -53.24 -35.47
C GLU A 316 4.20 -52.83 -36.29
N LEU A 317 4.31 -53.34 -37.52
CA LEU A 317 5.32 -52.91 -38.49
C LEU A 317 4.86 -51.63 -39.18
N LEU A 318 5.72 -50.62 -39.18
CA LEU A 318 5.47 -49.35 -39.84
C LEU A 318 6.68 -48.97 -40.72
N GLN A 319 6.42 -48.35 -41.86
CA GLN A 319 7.43 -48.00 -42.86
C GLN A 319 7.55 -46.47 -42.98
N VAL A 320 8.78 -45.94 -42.98
CA VAL A 320 9.05 -44.50 -43.10
C VAL A 320 10.31 -44.23 -43.91
N SER A 321 10.35 -43.10 -44.61
CA SER A 321 11.57 -42.51 -45.15
C SER A 321 11.68 -41.08 -44.62
N CYS A 322 12.71 -40.82 -43.80
CA CYS A 322 12.94 -39.49 -43.24
C CYS A 322 13.54 -38.49 -44.25
N THR A 323 14.14 -38.99 -45.34
CA THR A 323 14.69 -38.21 -46.46
C THR A 323 13.58 -37.71 -47.39
N THR A 324 12.70 -38.62 -47.84
CA THR A 324 11.58 -38.29 -48.75
C THR A 324 10.32 -37.84 -48.02
N THR A 325 10.30 -37.88 -46.68
CA THR A 325 9.15 -37.66 -45.78
C THR A 325 7.98 -38.64 -45.96
N LYS A 326 8.10 -39.63 -46.86
CA LYS A 326 7.06 -40.63 -47.14
C LYS A 326 6.76 -41.48 -45.90
N GLY A 327 5.48 -41.63 -45.59
CA GLY A 327 4.98 -42.43 -44.46
C GLY A 327 5.03 -41.73 -43.08
N LEU A 328 5.78 -40.63 -42.91
CA LEU A 328 6.08 -40.05 -41.60
C LEU A 328 4.83 -39.66 -40.79
N MET A 329 3.85 -39.01 -41.43
CA MET A 329 2.58 -38.66 -40.78
C MET A 329 1.72 -39.89 -40.48
N ASN A 330 1.77 -40.94 -41.31
CA ASN A 330 1.00 -42.17 -41.09
C ASN A 330 1.53 -42.90 -39.85
N VAL A 331 2.86 -43.03 -39.73
CA VAL A 331 3.51 -43.61 -38.54
C VAL A 331 3.11 -42.84 -37.29
N ARG A 332 3.24 -41.51 -37.29
CA ARG A 332 2.82 -40.67 -36.15
C ARG A 332 1.37 -40.91 -35.76
N ASN A 333 0.46 -40.83 -36.73
CA ASN A 333 -0.97 -40.87 -36.47
C ASN A 333 -1.40 -42.25 -35.91
N ALA A 334 -0.89 -43.35 -36.48
CA ALA A 334 -1.13 -44.71 -36.00
C ALA A 334 -0.65 -44.91 -34.55
N VAL A 335 0.59 -44.52 -34.24
CA VAL A 335 1.16 -44.60 -32.89
C VAL A 335 0.34 -43.77 -31.90
N CYS A 336 -0.05 -42.55 -32.28
CA CYS A 336 -0.85 -41.67 -31.42
C CYS A 336 -2.26 -42.23 -31.16
N ASP A 337 -2.93 -42.80 -32.16
CA ASP A 337 -4.29 -43.33 -32.02
C ASP A 337 -4.33 -44.60 -31.20
N ARG A 338 -3.37 -45.52 -31.39
CA ARG A 338 -3.17 -46.69 -30.53
C ARG A 338 -2.89 -46.27 -29.07
N LEU A 339 -2.02 -45.28 -28.85
CA LEU A 339 -1.71 -44.75 -27.51
C LEU A 339 -2.93 -44.06 -26.87
N LEU A 340 -3.78 -43.39 -27.64
CA LEU A 340 -5.03 -42.81 -27.14
C LEU A 340 -6.06 -43.88 -26.78
N ALA A 341 -6.20 -44.93 -27.60
CA ALA A 341 -7.10 -46.05 -27.33
C ALA A 341 -6.75 -46.75 -26.00
N GLU A 342 -5.49 -47.13 -25.80
CA GLU A 342 -5.03 -47.77 -24.57
C GLU A 342 -5.21 -46.86 -23.35
N ARG A 343 -4.86 -45.57 -23.46
CA ARG A 343 -5.05 -44.62 -22.35
C ARG A 343 -6.51 -44.31 -22.05
N ASN A 344 -7.41 -44.40 -23.02
CA ASN A 344 -8.85 -44.28 -22.80
C ASN A 344 -9.39 -45.55 -22.13
N ALA A 345 -8.95 -46.75 -22.54
CA ALA A 345 -9.30 -48.00 -21.87
C ALA A 345 -8.84 -48.02 -20.40
N GLN A 346 -7.60 -47.57 -20.12
CA GLN A 346 -7.10 -47.43 -18.74
C GLN A 346 -7.91 -46.42 -17.92
N LYS A 347 -8.32 -45.29 -18.51
CA LYS A 347 -9.19 -44.30 -17.84
C LYS A 347 -10.58 -44.83 -17.53
N LEU A 348 -11.19 -45.60 -18.44
CA LEU A 348 -12.48 -46.23 -18.21
C LEU A 348 -12.38 -47.25 -17.07
N LYS A 349 -11.37 -48.15 -17.11
CA LYS A 349 -11.10 -49.12 -16.03
C LYS A 349 -10.84 -48.45 -14.68
N ALA A 350 -10.14 -47.32 -14.65
CA ALA A 350 -9.84 -46.60 -13.41
C ALA A 350 -10.99 -45.72 -12.89
N GLY A 351 -12.02 -45.46 -13.70
CA GLY A 351 -13.17 -44.63 -13.35
C GLY A 351 -14.48 -45.40 -13.17
N THR A 352 -14.47 -46.73 -13.37
CA THR A 352 -15.62 -47.61 -13.16
C THR A 352 -15.45 -48.37 -11.85
N SER A 353 -16.49 -48.36 -11.02
CA SER A 353 -16.59 -49.26 -9.86
C SER A 353 -16.76 -50.72 -10.32
N ALA A 354 -16.58 -51.69 -9.41
CA ALA A 354 -16.85 -53.10 -9.70
C ALA A 354 -18.31 -53.39 -10.12
N THR A 355 -19.23 -52.46 -9.81
CA THR A 355 -20.65 -52.46 -10.22
C THR A 355 -20.90 -51.86 -11.61
N GLY A 356 -19.87 -51.38 -12.31
CA GLY A 356 -19.97 -50.74 -13.63
C GLY A 356 -20.33 -49.25 -13.62
N GLU A 357 -20.70 -48.69 -12.46
CA GLU A 357 -21.04 -47.27 -12.34
C GLU A 357 -19.79 -46.36 -12.52
N PRO A 358 -19.87 -45.28 -13.31
CA PRO A 358 -18.79 -44.32 -13.46
C PRO A 358 -18.71 -43.39 -12.24
N THR A 359 -17.57 -43.34 -11.57
CA THR A 359 -17.37 -42.59 -10.33
C THR A 359 -16.36 -41.44 -10.47
N GLY A 360 -16.51 -40.43 -9.61
CA GLY A 360 -15.60 -39.28 -9.51
C GLY A 360 -15.36 -38.58 -10.84
N ARG A 361 -14.08 -38.39 -11.19
CA ARG A 361 -13.65 -37.62 -12.38
C ARG A 361 -14.17 -38.16 -13.71
N LEU A 362 -14.58 -39.43 -13.80
CA LEU A 362 -15.16 -39.96 -15.04
C LEU A 362 -16.59 -39.43 -15.24
N ALA A 363 -17.39 -39.33 -14.18
CA ALA A 363 -18.73 -38.75 -14.23
C ALA A 363 -18.68 -37.27 -14.64
N ASP A 364 -17.77 -36.47 -14.07
CA ASP A 364 -17.54 -35.07 -14.45
C ASP A 364 -17.21 -34.91 -15.94
N VAL A 365 -16.47 -35.86 -16.51
CA VAL A 365 -16.09 -35.86 -17.93
C VAL A 365 -17.24 -36.33 -18.81
N LEU A 366 -18.01 -37.34 -18.40
CA LEU A 366 -19.20 -37.79 -19.11
C LEU A 366 -20.27 -36.68 -19.19
N ALA A 367 -20.48 -35.92 -18.11
CA ALA A 367 -21.36 -34.76 -18.11
C ALA A 367 -20.94 -33.65 -19.11
N ARG A 368 -19.64 -33.54 -19.43
CA ARG A 368 -19.12 -32.61 -20.45
C ARG A 368 -19.16 -33.17 -21.87
N ILE A 369 -19.11 -34.50 -22.02
CA ILE A 369 -19.23 -35.18 -23.32
C ILE A 369 -20.71 -35.29 -23.74
N HIS A 370 -21.63 -35.34 -22.78
CA HIS A 370 -23.06 -35.41 -23.01
C HIS A 370 -23.59 -34.13 -23.69
N VAL A 371 -23.90 -34.25 -24.99
CA VAL A 371 -24.59 -33.19 -25.75
C VAL A 371 -26.08 -33.23 -25.42
N ALA A 372 -26.59 -32.17 -24.80
CA ALA A 372 -28.02 -32.04 -24.51
C ALA A 372 -28.83 -31.93 -25.81
N GLN A 373 -29.88 -32.73 -25.92
CA GLN A 373 -30.83 -32.67 -27.03
C GLN A 373 -32.07 -31.88 -26.61
N PRO A 374 -32.54 -30.89 -27.41
CA PRO A 374 -33.74 -30.13 -27.07
C PRO A 374 -35.00 -30.99 -27.22
N LEU A 375 -35.87 -30.99 -26.21
CA LEU A 375 -37.26 -31.44 -26.38
C LEU A 375 -38.00 -30.35 -27.17
N GLY A 376 -38.69 -30.76 -28.24
CA GLY A 376 -39.08 -29.87 -29.33
C GLY A 376 -40.28 -28.95 -29.09
N GLY A 377 -40.62 -28.17 -30.12
CA GLY A 377 -41.88 -27.41 -30.17
C GLY A 377 -41.87 -26.24 -31.16
N VAL A 378 -40.76 -25.48 -31.22
CA VAL A 378 -40.63 -24.29 -32.09
C VAL A 378 -39.35 -24.39 -32.90
N VAL A 379 -39.45 -24.30 -34.24
CA VAL A 379 -38.29 -24.22 -35.13
C VAL A 379 -37.63 -22.86 -34.95
N ARG A 380 -36.36 -22.85 -34.57
CA ARG A 380 -35.53 -21.64 -34.46
C ARG A 380 -34.42 -21.74 -35.50
N GLU A 381 -34.59 -21.04 -36.61
CA GLU A 381 -33.59 -21.00 -37.67
C GLU A 381 -32.42 -20.09 -37.29
N ALA A 382 -31.23 -20.41 -37.78
CA ALA A 382 -30.05 -19.58 -37.58
C ALA A 382 -29.97 -18.49 -38.66
N TYR A 383 -30.32 -17.25 -38.31
CA TYR A 383 -30.23 -16.14 -39.24
C TYR A 383 -28.76 -15.68 -39.41
N ILE A 384 -28.17 -16.02 -40.56
CA ILE A 384 -26.84 -15.56 -40.97
C ILE A 384 -27.05 -14.60 -42.15
N PRO A 385 -26.72 -13.30 -42.03
CA PRO A 385 -26.90 -12.35 -43.14
C PRO A 385 -26.05 -12.71 -44.36
N ASP A 386 -26.59 -12.50 -45.57
CA ASP A 386 -25.89 -12.77 -46.84
C ASP A 386 -24.55 -12.05 -46.96
N ALA A 387 -24.45 -10.84 -46.39
CA ALA A 387 -23.21 -10.08 -46.31
C ALA A 387 -22.08 -10.79 -45.52
N ALA A 388 -22.41 -11.70 -44.60
CA ALA A 388 -21.45 -12.52 -43.88
C ALA A 388 -21.08 -13.80 -44.66
N LEU A 389 -22.03 -14.40 -45.37
CA LEU A 389 -21.80 -15.57 -46.24
C LEU A 389 -20.92 -15.23 -47.45
N ASN A 390 -21.17 -14.07 -48.07
CA ASN A 390 -20.43 -13.58 -49.23
C ASN A 390 -19.10 -12.90 -48.87
N LYS A 391 -18.74 -12.81 -47.58
CA LYS A 391 -17.52 -12.14 -47.13
C LYS A 391 -16.29 -12.97 -47.46
N MET A 392 -15.43 -12.46 -48.35
CA MET A 392 -14.12 -13.06 -48.62
C MET A 392 -13.31 -13.24 -47.33
N LYS A 393 -12.67 -14.40 -47.19
CA LYS A 393 -11.82 -14.71 -46.04
C LYS A 393 -10.59 -13.80 -46.05
N TYR A 394 -10.36 -13.09 -44.95
CA TYR A 394 -9.20 -12.23 -44.81
C TYR A 394 -7.90 -13.07 -44.81
N ASP A 395 -7.03 -12.80 -45.79
CA ASP A 395 -5.63 -13.22 -45.79
C ASP A 395 -4.73 -11.99 -45.57
N ARG A 396 -3.68 -12.17 -44.77
CA ARG A 396 -2.69 -11.13 -44.51
C ARG A 396 -1.67 -11.01 -45.64
N ALA A 397 -1.45 -12.08 -46.40
CA ALA A 397 -0.44 -12.14 -47.46
C ALA A 397 -0.90 -11.53 -48.80
N ASP A 398 -2.20 -11.29 -48.97
CA ASP A 398 -2.78 -10.71 -50.19
C ASP A 398 -2.53 -9.19 -50.26
N PRO A 399 -1.89 -8.67 -51.33
CA PRO A 399 -1.74 -7.22 -51.55
C PRO A 399 -3.06 -6.46 -51.71
N GLY A 400 -4.13 -7.13 -52.17
CA GLY A 400 -5.46 -6.54 -52.38
C GLY A 400 -6.36 -6.53 -51.14
N ARG A 401 -5.83 -6.89 -49.96
CA ARG A 401 -6.65 -7.05 -48.75
C ARG A 401 -7.32 -5.72 -48.32
N PRO A 402 -8.54 -5.76 -47.75
CA PRO A 402 -9.14 -4.57 -47.15
C PRO A 402 -8.27 -4.07 -45.99
N LYS A 403 -7.93 -2.78 -45.99
CA LYS A 403 -7.18 -2.15 -44.88
C LYS A 403 -7.97 -2.30 -43.58
N LEU A 404 -7.33 -2.85 -42.56
CA LEU A 404 -7.87 -2.86 -41.20
C LEU A 404 -7.51 -1.56 -40.48
N MET A 405 -8.29 -1.15 -39.47
CA MET A 405 -7.95 0.01 -38.63
C MET A 405 -6.54 -0.06 -38.02
N ARG A 406 -6.01 -1.27 -37.80
CA ARG A 406 -4.63 -1.49 -37.37
C ARG A 406 -3.59 -1.10 -38.43
N ASP A 407 -3.86 -1.34 -39.71
CA ASP A 407 -2.97 -0.92 -40.79
C ASP A 407 -2.97 0.61 -40.91
N ILE A 408 -4.14 1.23 -40.71
CA ILE A 408 -4.32 2.70 -40.67
C ILE A 408 -3.62 3.32 -39.44
N GLU A 409 -3.68 2.64 -38.28
CA GLU A 409 -2.94 3.00 -37.07
C GLU A 409 -1.42 2.93 -37.31
N GLU A 410 -0.92 1.84 -37.92
CA GLU A 410 0.50 1.68 -38.27
C GLU A 410 0.96 2.73 -39.31
N GLU A 411 0.11 3.15 -40.27
CA GLU A 411 0.37 4.25 -41.22
C GLU A 411 0.41 5.63 -40.53
N ASN A 412 -0.48 5.90 -39.56
CA ASN A 412 -0.66 7.21 -38.92
C ASN A 412 0.17 7.41 -37.63
N GLY A 413 1.33 6.75 -37.52
CA GLY A 413 2.29 6.95 -36.42
C GLY A 413 2.23 5.93 -35.29
N GLY A 414 1.37 4.91 -35.39
CA GLY A 414 1.35 3.74 -34.52
C GLY A 414 0.64 3.95 -33.17
N PRO A 415 0.65 2.89 -32.33
CA PRO A 415 -0.10 2.85 -31.08
C PRO A 415 0.39 3.90 -30.09
N GLY A 416 -0.51 4.80 -29.69
CA GLY A 416 -0.26 5.88 -28.74
C GLY A 416 -0.03 7.26 -29.36
N VAL A 417 0.11 7.36 -30.69
CA VAL A 417 0.10 8.64 -31.43
C VAL A 417 -1.17 8.79 -32.25
N PHE A 418 -1.60 7.72 -32.93
CA PHE A 418 -2.86 7.71 -33.67
C PHE A 418 -4.05 7.85 -32.71
N ASN A 419 -4.93 8.81 -33.00
CA ASN A 419 -6.19 8.99 -32.28
C ASN A 419 -7.35 8.53 -33.18
N ILE A 420 -8.13 7.57 -32.70
CA ILE A 420 -9.26 7.01 -33.45
C ILE A 420 -10.44 7.97 -33.33
N ASN A 421 -10.91 8.54 -34.46
CA ASN A 421 -12.19 9.24 -34.44
C ASN A 421 -13.32 8.21 -34.35
N LEU A 422 -14.12 8.29 -33.29
CA LEU A 422 -15.26 7.38 -33.09
C LEU A 422 -16.45 7.73 -34.00
N LYS A 423 -16.50 8.97 -34.52
CA LYS A 423 -17.60 9.54 -35.31
C LYS A 423 -17.61 9.07 -36.77
N ASP A 424 -16.45 8.76 -37.35
CA ASP A 424 -16.32 8.38 -38.77
C ASP A 424 -17.25 7.22 -39.18
N ASN A 425 -17.47 6.28 -38.25
CA ASN A 425 -18.28 5.07 -38.47
C ASN A 425 -19.77 5.24 -38.13
N TYR A 426 -20.24 6.44 -37.80
CA TYR A 426 -21.66 6.68 -37.53
C TYR A 426 -22.47 6.68 -38.83
N LEU A 427 -23.73 6.24 -38.73
CA LEU A 427 -24.72 6.32 -39.79
C LEU A 427 -25.72 7.39 -39.37
N LEU A 428 -25.70 8.53 -40.06
CA LEU A 428 -26.58 9.67 -39.87
C LEU A 428 -27.25 10.00 -41.21
N ASP A 429 -28.38 10.68 -41.19
CA ASP A 429 -29.09 11.07 -42.43
C ASP A 429 -28.27 12.01 -43.31
N ASN A 430 -27.44 12.86 -42.68
CA ASN A 430 -26.44 13.71 -43.33
C ASN A 430 -25.04 13.40 -42.79
N ASP A 431 -24.11 13.05 -43.69
CA ASP A 431 -22.71 12.75 -43.33
C ASP A 431 -21.95 13.99 -42.79
N GLU A 432 -22.36 15.20 -43.17
CA GLU A 432 -21.72 16.46 -42.76
C GLU A 432 -21.77 16.69 -41.23
N TRP A 433 -22.83 16.21 -40.56
CA TRP A 433 -23.06 16.45 -39.12
C TRP A 433 -22.30 15.47 -38.21
N LYS A 434 -21.50 14.55 -38.77
CA LYS A 434 -20.73 13.57 -37.97
C LYS A 434 -19.78 14.22 -36.99
N ASP A 435 -19.13 15.31 -37.38
CA ASP A 435 -18.14 16.00 -36.55
C ASP A 435 -18.74 16.98 -35.53
N ASP A 436 -20.05 17.27 -35.61
CA ASP A 436 -20.73 18.21 -34.70
C ASP A 436 -20.69 17.80 -33.23
N LYS A 437 -20.60 18.81 -32.35
CA LYS A 437 -20.51 18.62 -30.90
C LYS A 437 -21.87 18.84 -30.27
N ILE A 438 -22.52 17.75 -29.86
CA ILE A 438 -23.76 17.78 -29.09
C ILE A 438 -23.51 18.50 -27.75
N PRO A 439 -24.24 19.59 -27.43
CA PRO A 439 -24.16 20.21 -26.12
C PRO A 439 -24.71 19.26 -25.05
N GLU A 440 -23.91 18.88 -24.06
CA GLU A 440 -24.35 17.94 -23.02
C GLU A 440 -25.15 18.63 -21.89
N THR A 441 -24.82 19.88 -21.57
CA THR A 441 -25.42 20.65 -20.47
C THR A 441 -25.75 22.07 -20.89
N PHE A 442 -26.86 22.58 -20.36
CA PHE A 442 -27.33 23.95 -20.56
C PHE A 442 -27.96 24.48 -19.27
N ASN A 443 -27.46 25.61 -18.77
CA ASN A 443 -27.96 26.29 -17.55
C ASN A 443 -28.21 25.37 -16.33
N GLY A 444 -27.31 24.40 -16.11
CA GLY A 444 -27.38 23.47 -14.97
C GLY A 444 -28.33 22.27 -15.16
N ARG A 445 -28.92 22.10 -16.34
CA ARG A 445 -29.69 20.92 -16.76
C ARG A 445 -28.94 20.15 -17.84
N ASN A 446 -29.19 18.86 -18.00
CA ASN A 446 -28.64 18.09 -19.13
C ASN A 446 -29.54 18.27 -20.35
N VAL A 447 -28.97 18.32 -21.55
CA VAL A 447 -29.74 18.49 -22.79
C VAL A 447 -30.44 17.18 -23.20
N TYR A 448 -29.82 16.03 -22.93
CA TYR A 448 -30.40 14.71 -23.20
C TYR A 448 -31.74 14.46 -22.50
N ASP A 449 -31.99 15.11 -21.35
CA ASP A 449 -33.25 14.99 -20.60
C ASP A 449 -34.44 15.67 -21.32
N PHE A 450 -34.16 16.50 -22.34
CA PHE A 450 -35.14 17.25 -23.14
C PHE A 450 -35.14 16.82 -24.62
N PHE A 451 -34.41 15.76 -25.00
CA PHE A 451 -34.34 15.30 -26.38
C PHE A 451 -35.55 14.42 -26.71
N ASP A 452 -36.52 14.99 -27.44
CA ASP A 452 -37.77 14.35 -27.83
C ASP A 452 -38.11 14.73 -29.28
N PRO A 453 -38.43 13.78 -30.18
CA PRO A 453 -38.85 14.08 -31.56
C PRO A 453 -40.05 15.03 -31.66
N GLU A 454 -40.89 15.13 -30.63
CA GLU A 454 -42.11 15.95 -30.59
C GLU A 454 -41.98 17.19 -29.66
N ILE A 455 -40.74 17.60 -29.32
CA ILE A 455 -40.50 18.67 -28.33
C ILE A 455 -41.17 20.01 -28.68
N GLU A 456 -41.20 20.39 -29.96
CA GLU A 456 -41.82 21.65 -30.42
C GLU A 456 -43.33 21.68 -30.18
N ALA A 457 -44.01 20.54 -30.34
CA ALA A 457 -45.45 20.43 -30.09
C ALA A 457 -45.76 20.57 -28.59
N LYS A 458 -44.89 20.03 -27.73
CA LYS A 458 -45.00 20.16 -26.27
C LYS A 458 -44.69 21.57 -25.78
N LEU A 459 -43.71 22.24 -26.38
CA LEU A 459 -43.40 23.64 -26.10
C LEU A 459 -44.59 24.54 -26.44
N LYS A 460 -45.15 24.41 -27.65
CA LYS A 460 -46.31 25.20 -28.09
C LYS A 460 -47.53 25.03 -27.19
N ALA A 461 -47.80 23.82 -26.71
CA ALA A 461 -48.90 23.57 -25.77
C ALA A 461 -48.66 24.23 -24.39
N LEU A 462 -47.41 24.41 -23.98
CA LEU A 462 -47.03 25.09 -22.73
C LEU A 462 -47.06 26.63 -22.90
N GLU A 463 -46.66 27.14 -24.07
CA GLU A 463 -46.81 28.56 -24.43
C GLU A 463 -48.31 28.96 -24.49
N GLU A 464 -49.18 28.12 -25.07
CA GLU A 464 -50.64 28.32 -25.05
C GLU A 464 -51.23 28.26 -23.62
N GLU A 465 -50.61 27.52 -22.69
CA GLU A 465 -51.00 27.50 -21.27
C GLU A 465 -50.49 28.74 -20.51
N GLU A 466 -49.28 29.22 -20.76
CA GLU A 466 -48.76 30.47 -20.18
C GLU A 466 -49.52 31.71 -20.69
N GLU A 467 -49.84 31.80 -21.99
CA GLU A 467 -50.68 32.89 -22.53
C GLU A 467 -52.07 32.92 -21.88
N ARG A 468 -52.66 31.75 -21.58
CA ARG A 468 -53.92 31.67 -20.83
C ARG A 468 -53.76 32.17 -19.39
N LEU A 469 -52.69 31.77 -18.69
CA LEU A 469 -52.44 32.16 -17.29
C LEU A 469 -52.11 33.66 -17.14
N ASP A 470 -51.40 34.24 -18.11
CA ASP A 470 -51.13 35.68 -18.15
C ASP A 470 -52.39 36.48 -18.51
N GLY A 471 -53.23 35.96 -19.42
CA GLY A 471 -54.57 36.49 -19.70
C GLY A 471 -55.54 36.42 -18.52
N GLU A 472 -55.36 35.46 -17.61
CA GLU A 472 -56.07 35.38 -16.32
C GLU A 472 -55.46 36.31 -15.24
N GLY A 473 -54.34 36.98 -15.51
CA GLY A 473 -53.68 37.93 -14.61
C GLY A 473 -52.84 37.30 -13.51
N TYR A 474 -52.48 36.02 -13.61
CA TYR A 474 -51.78 35.29 -12.54
C TYR A 474 -50.40 35.86 -12.18
N TYR A 475 -49.74 36.54 -13.11
CA TYR A 475 -48.44 37.19 -12.93
C TYR A 475 -48.52 38.68 -12.60
N ALA A 476 -49.73 39.22 -12.37
CA ALA A 476 -49.87 40.56 -11.82
C ALA A 476 -49.46 40.55 -10.34
N ASP A 477 -48.21 40.90 -10.05
CA ASP A 477 -47.77 41.24 -8.70
C ASP A 477 -48.63 42.41 -8.18
N GLU A 478 -49.62 42.12 -7.33
CA GLU A 478 -50.35 43.12 -6.56
C GLU A 478 -49.38 43.82 -5.60
N VAL A 479 -48.71 44.87 -6.09
CA VAL A 479 -48.01 45.83 -5.24
C VAL A 479 -49.10 46.62 -4.51
N GLU A 480 -49.45 46.18 -3.29
CA GLU A 480 -50.39 46.89 -2.41
C GLU A 480 -49.92 48.34 -2.19
N GLU A 481 -50.57 49.28 -2.89
CA GLU A 481 -50.51 50.70 -2.56
C GLU A 481 -51.37 50.97 -1.32
N LEU A 482 -50.72 51.05 -0.16
CA LEU A 482 -51.10 51.83 1.03
C LEU A 482 -49.88 51.81 1.96
N GLU A 483 -49.11 52.90 2.11
CA GLU A 483 -49.49 54.10 2.86
C GLU A 483 -50.22 53.81 4.18
N ASP A 484 -49.43 53.49 5.20
CA ASP A 484 -49.73 53.94 6.57
C ASP A 484 -48.44 54.53 7.17
N ALA A 485 -48.44 55.82 7.48
CA ALA A 485 -47.26 56.50 8.03
C ALA A 485 -46.80 55.89 9.38
N GLU A 486 -47.70 55.20 10.08
CA GLU A 486 -47.38 54.48 11.32
C GLU A 486 -46.50 53.24 11.08
N GLU A 487 -46.65 52.53 9.96
CA GLU A 487 -45.88 51.33 9.62
C GLU A 487 -44.41 51.65 9.29
N GLU A 488 -44.18 52.66 8.45
CA GLU A 488 -42.81 53.14 8.17
C GLU A 488 -42.13 53.67 9.43
N ASP A 489 -42.85 54.45 10.24
CA ASP A 489 -42.32 55.00 11.48
C ASP A 489 -42.08 53.90 12.54
N VAL A 490 -42.84 52.80 12.53
CA VAL A 490 -42.54 51.58 13.31
C VAL A 490 -41.25 50.91 12.81
N ARG A 491 -41.04 50.75 11.50
CA ARG A 491 -39.79 50.19 10.94
C ARG A 491 -38.59 51.07 11.31
N TYR A 492 -38.69 52.39 11.11
CA TYR A 492 -37.65 53.36 11.45
C TYR A 492 -37.32 53.36 12.96
N LYS A 493 -38.33 53.34 13.84
CA LYS A 493 -38.14 53.18 15.29
C LYS A 493 -37.47 51.84 15.63
N ALA A 494 -37.84 50.74 14.96
CA ALA A 494 -37.25 49.43 15.19
C ALA A 494 -35.76 49.38 14.82
N GLU A 495 -35.34 50.02 13.73
CA GLU A 495 -33.93 50.15 13.35
C GLU A 495 -33.14 51.00 14.35
N LEU A 496 -33.66 52.18 14.73
CA LEU A 496 -33.09 53.02 15.79
C LEU A 496 -32.91 52.26 17.12
N ILE A 497 -33.85 51.38 17.48
CA ILE A 497 -33.75 50.52 18.67
C ILE A 497 -32.65 49.47 18.52
N ARG A 498 -32.52 48.83 17.34
CA ARG A 498 -31.47 47.85 17.05
C ARG A 498 -30.08 48.50 17.14
N GLU A 499 -29.90 49.66 16.51
CA GLU A 499 -28.63 50.40 16.49
C GLU A 499 -28.24 50.87 17.92
N LYS A 500 -29.19 51.45 18.65
CA LYS A 500 -28.98 51.89 20.06
C LYS A 500 -28.65 50.71 20.98
N ARG A 501 -29.26 49.53 20.79
CA ARG A 501 -28.88 48.28 21.49
C ARG A 501 -27.46 47.83 21.15
N GLN A 502 -27.02 47.97 19.90
CA GLN A 502 -25.68 47.61 19.46
C GLN A 502 -24.61 48.55 20.05
N LEU A 503 -24.87 49.86 20.08
CA LEU A 503 -24.03 50.85 20.78
C LEU A 503 -23.91 50.56 22.28
N ILE A 504 -25.01 50.25 22.97
CA ILE A 504 -24.99 49.85 24.40
C ILE A 504 -24.18 48.57 24.62
N ARG A 505 -24.25 47.61 23.70
CA ARG A 505 -23.46 46.36 23.76
C ARG A 505 -21.96 46.66 23.60
N ASN A 506 -21.60 47.60 22.72
CA ASN A 506 -20.21 48.03 22.52
C ASN A 506 -19.66 48.85 23.70
N GLU A 507 -20.43 49.79 24.25
CA GLU A 507 -20.01 50.54 25.45
C GLU A 507 -19.81 49.60 26.65
N ASN A 508 -20.68 48.60 26.83
CA ASN A 508 -20.53 47.61 27.89
C ASN A 508 -19.33 46.67 27.68
N LYS A 509 -18.94 46.35 26.43
CA LYS A 509 -17.66 45.67 26.16
C LYS A 509 -16.48 46.53 26.59
N MET A 510 -16.46 47.82 26.22
CA MET A 510 -15.40 48.76 26.60
C MET A 510 -15.31 48.97 28.12
N ARG A 511 -16.45 49.07 28.83
CA ARG A 511 -16.47 49.15 30.31
C ARG A 511 -15.98 47.88 31.00
N LYS A 512 -16.10 46.71 30.36
CA LYS A 512 -15.69 45.40 30.91
C LYS A 512 -14.29 44.95 30.47
N SER A 513 -13.58 45.67 29.59
CA SER A 513 -12.29 45.24 29.04
C SER A 513 -11.08 45.38 29.99
N LEU A 514 -11.28 45.89 31.21
CA LEU A 514 -10.25 45.95 32.26
C LEU A 514 -10.17 44.65 33.07
N LYS A 515 -9.70 43.55 32.44
CA LYS A 515 -9.64 42.21 33.04
C LYS A 515 -8.79 42.05 34.32
N ASN A 516 -8.08 43.10 34.78
CA ASN A 516 -7.17 43.06 35.94
C ASN A 516 -7.40 44.16 37.01
N ARG A 517 -8.56 44.84 37.07
CA ARG A 517 -8.88 45.80 38.18
C ARG A 517 -10.38 45.83 38.52
N ALA A 518 -10.70 46.01 39.80
CA ALA A 518 -12.08 46.17 40.28
C ALA A 518 -12.67 47.56 39.97
N VAL A 519 -13.98 47.62 39.71
CA VAL A 519 -14.70 48.86 39.37
C VAL A 519 -15.01 49.68 40.63
N ILE A 520 -14.76 51.00 40.57
CA ILE A 520 -15.01 51.93 41.69
C ILE A 520 -16.53 52.07 41.95
N PRO A 521 -17.02 51.94 43.20
CA PRO A 521 -18.44 52.06 43.51
C PRO A 521 -18.96 53.50 43.28
N ARG A 522 -20.14 53.60 42.65
CA ARG A 522 -20.73 54.89 42.20
C ARG A 522 -21.02 55.86 43.36
N THR A 523 -21.27 55.37 44.57
CA THR A 523 -21.57 56.17 45.77
C THR A 523 -20.42 57.08 46.22
N LYS A 524 -19.16 56.75 45.86
CA LYS A 524 -17.97 57.55 46.21
C LYS A 524 -17.48 58.46 45.08
N LYS A 525 -18.17 58.49 43.93
CA LYS A 525 -17.79 59.31 42.77
C LYS A 525 -18.76 60.48 42.62
N ALA A 526 -18.26 61.71 42.73
CA ALA A 526 -19.06 62.89 42.49
C ALA A 526 -19.62 62.88 41.05
N ILE A 527 -20.93 63.01 40.93
CA ILE A 527 -21.63 63.07 39.64
C ILE A 527 -21.74 64.54 39.24
N GLN A 528 -21.20 64.90 38.08
CA GLN A 528 -21.35 66.25 37.53
C GLN A 528 -22.79 66.43 37.04
N LEU A 529 -23.46 67.50 37.49
CA LEU A 529 -24.86 67.78 37.18
C LEU A 529 -25.12 67.76 35.68
N ASN A 530 -24.31 68.45 34.87
CA ASN A 530 -24.47 68.53 33.42
C ASN A 530 -24.49 67.15 32.72
N LYS A 531 -23.76 66.15 33.25
CA LYS A 531 -23.73 64.79 32.69
C LYS A 531 -24.93 63.95 33.12
N LEU A 532 -25.51 64.25 34.28
CA LEU A 532 -26.74 63.64 34.76
C LEU A 532 -27.96 64.27 34.04
N GLU A 533 -27.96 65.59 33.88
CA GLU A 533 -28.95 66.35 33.14
C GLU A 533 -29.02 65.92 31.67
N ALA A 534 -27.90 65.92 30.93
CA ALA A 534 -27.88 65.44 29.55
C ALA A 534 -28.28 63.95 29.42
N GLY A 535 -28.03 63.13 30.44
CA GLY A 535 -28.46 61.73 30.47
C GLY A 535 -29.96 61.56 30.72
N LEU A 536 -30.57 62.40 31.55
CA LEU A 536 -32.00 62.38 31.86
C LEU A 536 -32.84 63.02 30.75
N GLN A 537 -32.38 64.13 30.17
CA GLN A 537 -32.97 64.74 28.97
C GLN A 537 -32.98 63.75 27.79
N LYS A 538 -31.87 63.03 27.56
CA LYS A 538 -31.80 61.95 26.54
C LYS A 538 -32.66 60.72 26.87
N ALA A 539 -33.19 60.63 28.09
CA ALA A 539 -34.15 59.62 28.51
C ALA A 539 -35.59 60.16 28.62
N GLY A 540 -35.85 61.42 28.23
CA GLY A 540 -37.19 62.02 28.20
C GLY A 540 -37.71 62.54 29.53
N TYR A 541 -36.89 62.59 30.59
CA TYR A 541 -37.32 63.14 31.89
C TYR A 541 -37.09 64.64 31.93
N ASP A 542 -38.11 65.40 32.36
CA ASP A 542 -37.98 66.84 32.53
C ASP A 542 -36.97 67.17 33.64
N THR A 543 -35.86 67.79 33.23
CA THR A 543 -34.83 68.25 34.15
C THR A 543 -35.14 69.63 34.72
N SER A 544 -36.25 70.29 34.36
CA SER A 544 -36.66 71.56 34.98
C SER A 544 -36.82 71.40 36.49
N ALA A 545 -37.48 70.35 36.99
CA ALA A 545 -37.66 70.12 38.42
C ALA A 545 -36.34 69.76 39.13
N ILE A 546 -35.49 68.93 38.52
CA ILE A 546 -34.19 68.53 39.12
C ILE A 546 -33.18 69.67 39.06
N SER A 547 -33.13 70.41 37.95
CA SER A 547 -32.29 71.59 37.78
C SER A 547 -32.81 72.78 38.58
N ALA A 548 -34.11 72.96 38.77
CA ALA A 548 -34.70 73.95 39.68
C ALA A 548 -34.41 73.58 41.13
N ARG A 549 -34.53 72.30 41.51
CA ARG A 549 -34.13 71.81 42.85
C ARG A 549 -32.62 71.95 43.07
N ALA A 550 -31.80 71.71 42.05
CA ALA A 550 -30.35 71.91 42.13
C ALA A 550 -29.95 73.39 42.05
N ARG A 551 -30.68 74.24 41.33
CA ARG A 551 -30.53 75.71 41.27
C ARG A 551 -31.12 76.39 42.51
N SER A 552 -32.06 75.78 43.23
CA SER A 552 -32.52 76.22 44.55
C SER A 552 -31.61 75.71 45.68
N LEU A 553 -30.88 74.61 45.44
CA LEU A 553 -29.78 74.14 46.31
C LEU A 553 -28.45 74.87 46.03
N SER A 554 -28.26 75.46 44.83
CA SER A 554 -27.04 76.21 44.46
C SER A 554 -27.22 77.73 44.33
N ARG A 555 -28.46 78.26 44.33
CA ARG A 555 -28.77 79.59 44.85
C ARG A 555 -28.83 79.49 46.37
N PRO A 556 -27.87 80.04 47.12
CA PRO A 556 -28.07 80.23 48.55
C PRO A 556 -29.18 81.26 48.76
N SER A 557 -30.15 80.95 49.63
CA SER A 557 -31.18 81.91 50.10
C SER A 557 -30.60 82.97 51.06
N ARG A 558 -29.32 83.36 50.87
CA ARG A 558 -28.65 84.54 51.45
C ARG A 558 -27.21 84.66 50.90
N GLY A 559 -26.90 85.82 50.30
CA GLY A 559 -25.55 86.38 50.26
C GLY A 559 -24.61 85.95 49.12
N ARG A 560 -24.76 86.56 47.93
CA ARG A 560 -23.63 86.77 47.00
C ARG A 560 -22.97 88.10 47.38
N SER A 561 -21.92 88.08 48.19
CA SER A 561 -21.22 89.31 48.60
C SER A 561 -20.27 89.82 47.51
N ARG A 562 -20.57 91.01 46.99
CA ARG A 562 -19.58 92.03 46.58
C ARG A 562 -19.91 93.29 47.39
N ALA A 563 -18.89 93.98 47.86
CA ALA A 563 -18.98 94.93 48.95
C ALA A 563 -19.31 96.36 48.49
N GLY A 564 -19.63 97.21 49.46
CA GLY A 564 -19.68 98.66 49.33
C GLY A 564 -20.01 99.26 50.69
N THR A 565 -20.13 100.58 50.75
CA THR A 565 -21.12 101.29 51.58
C THR A 565 -22.54 100.99 51.08
N GLU A 566 -23.57 101.47 51.78
CA GLU A 566 -23.60 102.01 53.15
C GLU A 566 -23.64 100.82 54.17
N ASP A 567 -23.93 100.93 55.47
CA ASP A 567 -24.48 102.06 56.19
C ASP A 567 -24.20 101.99 57.69
N ALA A 568 -24.23 103.19 58.24
CA ALA A 568 -24.47 103.53 59.62
C ALA A 568 -25.46 102.54 60.30
N GLY A 569 -25.21 102.11 61.53
CA GLY A 569 -24.43 102.84 62.52
C GLY A 569 -25.22 104.03 63.09
N GLN A 570 -26.55 103.89 63.23
CA GLN A 570 -27.33 104.66 64.20
C GLN A 570 -28.38 103.74 64.89
N GLU A 571 -28.55 103.74 66.21
CA GLU A 571 -27.90 104.58 67.24
C GLU A 571 -27.18 103.72 68.30
N GLY A 572 -25.92 103.96 68.66
CA GLY A 572 -25.05 105.10 68.31
C GLY A 572 -23.56 104.76 68.10
N ALA A 573 -22.84 105.78 67.61
CA ALA A 573 -21.37 105.85 67.38
C ALA A 573 -20.78 105.27 66.07
N GLY A 574 -21.34 105.67 64.91
CA GLY A 574 -20.61 106.34 63.81
C GLY A 574 -19.55 105.59 62.93
N GLY A 575 -19.71 105.69 61.60
CA GLY A 575 -18.61 105.60 60.61
C GLY A 575 -18.89 104.72 59.37
N ASP A 576 -18.76 105.30 58.16
CA ASP A 576 -18.93 104.65 56.84
C ASP A 576 -17.86 103.59 56.49
N ALA A 577 -18.26 102.55 55.75
CA ALA A 577 -17.43 101.50 55.13
C ALA A 577 -18.33 100.65 54.19
N MET A 578 -18.03 100.18 52.97
CA MET A 578 -16.86 100.16 52.05
C MET A 578 -15.55 99.58 52.61
N ASP A 579 -14.79 98.75 51.91
CA ASP A 579 -14.56 98.63 50.46
C ASP A 579 -14.43 97.15 49.98
N VAL A 580 -13.95 96.95 48.76
CA VAL A 580 -14.03 95.68 48.00
C VAL A 580 -12.79 94.75 48.16
N ASP A 581 -13.06 93.44 48.02
CA ASP A 581 -12.13 92.30 47.83
C ASP A 581 -11.26 91.79 49.00
N ALA A 582 -11.52 90.53 49.40
CA ALA A 582 -10.67 89.69 50.27
C ALA A 582 -10.57 88.25 49.74
N THR A 583 -9.39 87.65 49.87
CA THR A 583 -8.97 86.46 49.08
C THR A 583 -9.58 85.12 49.54
N PRO A 584 -9.55 84.06 48.70
CA PRO A 584 -10.18 82.76 49.03
C PRO A 584 -9.68 82.06 50.31
N GLN A 585 -8.50 82.42 50.81
CA GLN A 585 -7.88 81.76 51.97
C GLN A 585 -8.60 82.06 53.30
N GLU A 586 -9.17 83.25 53.47
CA GLU A 586 -9.85 83.64 54.71
C GLU A 586 -11.27 83.08 54.83
N ARG A 587 -11.97 82.92 53.69
CA ARG A 587 -13.21 82.14 53.63
C ARG A 587 -13.00 80.71 54.13
N LEU A 588 -11.84 80.12 53.82
CA LEU A 588 -11.46 78.79 54.29
C LEU A 588 -11.34 78.74 55.83
N ARG A 589 -10.73 79.76 56.47
CA ARG A 589 -10.60 79.84 57.93
C ARG A 589 -11.94 79.94 58.65
N ARG A 590 -12.91 80.70 58.14
CA ARG A 590 -14.29 80.74 58.70
C ARG A 590 -15.07 79.43 58.46
N SER A 591 -14.88 78.74 57.34
CA SER A 591 -15.53 77.43 57.13
C SER A 591 -15.04 76.36 58.11
N LEU A 592 -13.75 76.44 58.51
CA LEU A 592 -13.15 75.56 59.51
C LEU A 592 -13.66 75.80 60.95
N SER A 593 -14.08 77.03 61.29
CA SER A 593 -14.69 77.29 62.61
C SER A 593 -16.16 76.83 62.68
N VAL A 594 -16.93 76.96 61.59
CA VAL A 594 -18.31 76.40 61.55
C VAL A 594 -18.31 74.87 61.53
N ALA A 595 -17.32 74.24 60.88
CA ALA A 595 -17.17 72.78 60.88
C ALA A 595 -16.88 72.19 62.28
N ARG A 596 -16.28 72.96 63.21
CA ARG A 596 -16.07 72.52 64.60
C ARG A 596 -17.39 72.23 65.35
N ASN A 597 -18.50 72.90 64.99
CA ASN A 597 -19.80 72.73 65.65
C ASN A 597 -20.68 71.59 65.11
N ARG A 598 -20.22 70.77 64.15
CA ARG A 598 -20.89 69.49 63.79
C ARG A 598 -20.37 68.27 64.54
N SER A 599 -19.30 68.43 65.32
CA SER A 599 -18.83 67.45 66.30
C SER A 599 -19.40 67.72 67.70
N ALA A 600 -20.16 68.81 67.87
CA ALA A 600 -20.86 69.16 69.10
C ALA A 600 -22.26 68.53 69.09
N SER A 601 -22.48 67.54 69.95
CA SER A 601 -23.78 66.90 70.14
C SER A 601 -24.79 67.89 70.72
N THR A 602 -25.70 68.36 69.88
CA THR A 602 -26.91 69.10 70.28
C THR A 602 -27.94 68.13 70.86
N ILE A 603 -27.57 67.52 71.99
CA ILE A 603 -28.51 66.92 72.95
C ILE A 603 -28.36 67.72 74.24
N ARG A 604 -29.49 68.18 74.79
CA ARG A 604 -29.53 68.80 76.12
C ARG A 604 -29.10 67.75 77.16
N GLY A 605 -27.85 67.84 77.61
CA GLY A 605 -27.28 66.93 78.61
C GLY A 605 -25.77 67.09 78.68
N GLN A 606 -25.25 67.26 79.90
CA GLN A 606 -23.81 67.43 80.18
C GLN A 606 -23.01 66.27 79.55
N SER A 607 -22.11 66.59 78.62
CA SER A 607 -21.17 65.63 78.05
C SER A 607 -19.79 66.27 77.93
N THR A 608 -18.88 65.90 78.83
CA THR A 608 -17.52 66.44 78.87
C THR A 608 -16.65 65.78 77.80
N ASN A 609 -16.09 66.59 76.90
CA ASN A 609 -15.15 66.11 75.89
C ASN A 609 -13.78 65.88 76.55
N ARG A 610 -13.47 64.63 76.93
CA ARG A 610 -12.25 64.23 77.64
C ARG A 610 -10.92 64.70 77.01
N ARG A 611 -10.90 65.07 75.71
CA ARG A 611 -9.72 65.63 75.04
C ARG A 611 -9.51 67.12 75.28
N GLU A 612 -10.55 67.81 75.72
CA GLU A 612 -10.66 69.27 75.74
C GLU A 612 -10.92 69.82 77.14
N ASP A 613 -11.53 69.03 78.02
CA ASP A 613 -11.89 69.38 79.41
C ASP A 613 -10.69 69.83 80.26
N GLY A 614 -9.52 69.21 80.04
CA GLY A 614 -8.28 69.51 80.77
C GLY A 614 -7.43 70.63 80.18
N VAL A 615 -7.88 71.32 79.12
CA VAL A 615 -7.11 72.36 78.43
C VAL A 615 -8.00 73.57 78.13
N THR A 616 -7.97 74.54 79.05
CA THR A 616 -8.81 75.74 79.05
C THR A 616 -8.48 76.71 77.90
N ASP A 617 -7.20 76.82 77.54
CA ASP A 617 -6.72 77.81 76.55
C ASP A 617 -6.75 77.28 75.11
N GLU A 618 -7.29 78.07 74.16
CA GLU A 618 -7.34 77.67 72.74
C GLU A 618 -5.93 77.46 72.14
N VAL A 619 -4.96 78.28 72.55
CA VAL A 619 -3.56 78.16 72.12
C VAL A 619 -2.97 76.84 72.60
N ALA A 620 -3.23 76.47 73.86
CA ALA A 620 -2.79 75.20 74.43
C ALA A 620 -3.49 74.01 73.75
N ARG A 621 -4.79 74.08 73.47
CA ARG A 621 -5.52 73.06 72.70
C ARG A 621 -4.91 72.87 71.30
N SER A 622 -4.62 73.98 70.60
CA SER A 622 -3.98 73.92 69.28
C SER A 622 -2.57 73.32 69.31
N LYS A 623 -1.84 73.50 70.42
CA LYS A 623 -0.50 72.93 70.65
C LYS A 623 -0.60 71.42 70.93
N ALA A 624 -1.58 70.98 71.74
CA ALA A 624 -1.85 69.57 72.00
C ALA A 624 -2.26 68.81 70.73
N ASP A 625 -3.22 69.34 69.96
CA ASP A 625 -3.65 68.80 68.66
C ASP A 625 -2.48 68.67 67.67
N ARG A 626 -1.61 69.68 67.64
CA ARG A 626 -0.41 69.70 66.79
C ARG A 626 0.61 68.66 67.24
N LEU A 627 0.84 68.51 68.55
CA LEU A 627 1.74 67.49 69.10
C LEU A 627 1.22 66.06 68.82
N ALA A 628 -0.07 65.81 68.99
CA ALA A 628 -0.69 64.53 68.64
C ALA A 628 -0.50 64.19 67.15
N LYS A 629 -0.80 65.14 66.25
CA LYS A 629 -0.56 64.99 64.81
C LYS A 629 0.92 64.78 64.47
N LEU A 630 1.84 65.37 65.24
CA LEU A 630 3.29 65.22 65.05
C LEU A 630 3.76 63.82 65.50
N GLY A 631 3.29 63.32 66.64
CA GLY A 631 3.53 61.95 67.10
C GLY A 631 3.02 60.90 66.10
N GLN A 632 1.84 61.13 65.53
CA GLN A 632 1.24 60.23 64.54
C GLN A 632 1.99 60.17 63.19
N LYS A 633 2.84 61.16 62.86
CA LYS A 633 3.62 61.16 61.60
C LYS A 633 4.45 59.88 61.41
N LYS A 634 5.02 59.30 62.48
CA LYS A 634 5.83 58.08 62.38
C LYS A 634 5.00 56.87 61.95
N MET A 635 3.76 56.73 62.44
CA MET A 635 2.86 55.66 62.03
C MET A 635 2.30 55.88 60.62
N ASN A 636 1.89 57.12 60.31
CA ASN A 636 1.35 57.48 59.00
C ASN A 636 2.39 57.28 57.89
N ARG A 637 3.68 57.57 58.16
CA ARG A 637 4.79 57.26 57.23
C ARG A 637 4.96 55.76 56.97
N MET A 638 4.60 54.92 57.94
CA MET A 638 4.59 53.45 57.82
C MET A 638 3.23 52.90 57.34
N ALA A 639 2.32 53.78 56.89
CA ALA A 639 0.97 53.45 56.42
C ALA A 639 0.11 52.58 57.36
N ARG A 640 0.34 52.69 58.68
CA ARG A 640 -0.44 51.96 59.70
C ARG A 640 -1.87 52.47 59.79
N GLN A 641 -2.81 51.57 60.08
CA GLN A 641 -4.24 51.91 60.14
C GLN A 641 -4.62 52.73 61.39
N GLY A 642 -3.78 52.72 62.43
CA GLY A 642 -3.94 53.52 63.64
C GLY A 642 -2.97 53.10 64.75
N GLU A 643 -3.15 53.62 65.96
CA GLU A 643 -2.30 53.32 67.12
C GLU A 643 -2.41 51.85 67.59
N GLY A 644 -3.56 51.22 67.34
CA GLY A 644 -3.77 49.78 67.57
C GLY A 644 -3.07 48.89 66.55
N ASP A 645 -2.70 49.40 65.37
CA ASP A 645 -2.04 48.62 64.32
C ASP A 645 -0.54 48.48 64.62
N ARG A 646 -0.21 47.32 65.19
CA ARG A 646 1.15 46.90 65.55
C ARG A 646 1.58 45.62 64.83
N HIS A 647 0.93 45.29 63.71
CA HIS A 647 1.27 44.10 62.93
C HIS A 647 2.73 44.16 62.45
N GLN A 648 3.48 43.07 62.68
CA GLN A 648 4.85 42.91 62.20
C GLN A 648 4.88 41.80 61.17
N THR A 649 5.32 42.12 59.96
CA THR A 649 5.58 41.12 58.91
C THR A 649 6.91 40.43 59.16
N ALA A 650 6.97 39.10 59.03
CA ALA A 650 8.25 38.39 58.98
C ALA A 650 9.12 38.95 57.84
N SER A 651 10.40 39.21 58.10
CA SER A 651 11.33 39.77 57.11
C SER A 651 11.48 38.86 55.89
N ILE A 652 11.57 37.55 56.11
CA ILE A 652 11.58 36.53 55.06
C ILE A 652 10.76 35.32 55.55
N PRO A 653 9.65 34.94 54.89
CA PRO A 653 8.87 33.77 55.28
C PRO A 653 9.63 32.48 54.91
N LYS A 654 9.98 31.68 55.94
CA LYS A 654 10.79 30.46 55.81
C LYS A 654 10.36 29.52 54.68
N TRP A 655 9.06 29.35 54.45
CA TRP A 655 8.53 28.41 53.45
C TRP A 655 8.72 28.85 51.98
N LEU A 656 9.01 30.13 51.71
CA LEU A 656 9.39 30.60 50.37
C LEU A 656 10.88 30.38 50.06
N VAL A 657 11.75 30.46 51.06
CA VAL A 657 13.22 30.46 50.87
C VAL A 657 13.93 29.19 51.34
N ALA A 658 13.31 28.38 52.20
CA ALA A 658 13.92 27.20 52.78
C ALA A 658 13.41 25.90 52.13
N GLY A 659 14.31 25.27 51.37
CA GLY A 659 14.11 23.97 50.71
C GLY A 659 14.25 24.07 49.20
N LYS A 660 14.65 22.96 48.57
CA LYS A 660 14.64 22.79 47.11
C LYS A 660 13.48 21.87 46.73
N ARG A 661 12.85 22.12 45.58
CA ARG A 661 11.80 21.22 45.05
C ARG A 661 12.47 19.94 44.54
N GLY A 662 12.16 18.80 45.17
CA GLY A 662 12.54 17.47 44.69
C GLY A 662 11.51 16.89 43.73
N ALA A 663 11.77 15.70 43.20
CA ALA A 663 10.77 14.92 42.47
C ALA A 663 9.78 14.31 43.48
N GLY A 664 8.52 14.75 43.46
CA GLY A 664 7.49 14.38 44.43
C GLY A 664 6.40 15.44 44.53
N SER A 665 5.61 15.40 45.61
CA SER A 665 4.56 16.40 45.86
C SER A 665 5.14 17.79 46.19
N THR A 666 4.54 18.82 45.60
CA THR A 666 4.96 20.21 45.79
C THR A 666 4.22 20.85 46.98
N ARG A 667 4.90 21.76 47.71
CA ARG A 667 4.33 22.47 48.87
C ARG A 667 3.29 23.53 48.51
N SER A 668 3.20 23.90 47.24
CA SER A 668 2.14 24.71 46.65
C SER A 668 1.52 23.93 45.49
N ARG A 669 0.22 24.15 45.26
CA ARG A 669 -0.47 23.72 44.03
C ARG A 669 -0.05 24.60 42.85
#